data_AF-A0A2V7PCU1-F1
#
_entry.id   AF-A0A2V7PCU1-F1
#
_cell.length_a   1.000
_cell.length_b   1.000
_cell.length_c   1.000
_cell.angle_alpha   90.00
_cell.angle_beta   90.00
_cell.angle_gamma   90.00
#
_symmetry.space_group_name_H-M   'P 1'
#
loop_
_entity.id
_entity.type
_entity.pdbx_description
1 polymer ?
#
loop_
_entity_poly.entity_id
_entity_poly.type
_entity_poly.pdbx_seq_one_letter_code
_entity_poly.pdbx_strand_id
1 'polypeptide(L)'
;MVVSGQVLVGAGDIARCDRTNDEATAAILDTIPGTVFALGDNVLGSSSSPPNFVNCYDPSWGRHKARTRPSAGHMEGFSPGSSSYWQYFGTAAGDSGKFYYSYDLGAWHIVVLNSNISTSAGSPQELWLKSDLAAHPAQCTLAMWHIPRFSSTSSNGLPTVYAAVKPLWDDLYAAGAEIALNAHYEVYERFAPQKPDGTADPQLGIRQFTVGTGGIGVNSFNGVTQANSEVHNSGTPGVLKLTLGDNGYAWKFIPIAAFTFTDSGTGSCHGTTPGAPVASVTVSPNPASVEVGLDVQLTATTQDASGNTLTNRLVTWSSSNTAVAKVTGMGDVFGWAPGTATITATSESVTGTTTVNVLSTTAAVLVGAGDIGVCNVPEDEATAALLDNIQGTVFTAGDNVYPDGTADQFTNCYDPSWGRHKARTKPVPGNHDYTIAGAPAYYAYFGAAAGVPSKGYYSFDLGAWHVIVVNNYVDAGAGSTQEQWLKADLAASSAQCTAAIWHEPKYSSGILHGDNNSWNAIWTDLYQAGADVVINGHEHTYERFAPQTPTGTADPVFGIREFVVGTGGAGLESLGAIQPNSEVVQNSAHGVLRLVLRPTGYEWKFFAEDGQTFSDAGSTPCHGPPGNRPPTAAFTSNCTGLSCTFTSTSTDPDGSVVAWSWSFGDGTTSTSQNVVHAYAAGGTYSVNLTVTDNGGATSSTSQSITALPPNTPPTASFTPSCTGLTCNFTSTSTDPDGSVVGWSWTFGDGGTSTAQNPSHTYTAGGTYTVGLTATDDRGGTGSTSQTITVAPPNQPPTAAFTSSCAGLACSFTSTSTDPDGSVAAWSWTVGDGATSTAQNPSHTYAAGGTYTVNLTVTDNGGATGTASHTVIVAPANSPPTASFTRTCTGLTCSFTSTSTDPDGSVVGWSWTLGDGATATAQNPSHTYAAGGTYT
;
A
#
# COMPACT_ATOMS: atom_id res chain seq x y z
N MET A 1 -4.69 7.52 -39.78
CA MET A 1 -4.07 6.42 -40.56
C MET A 1 -2.67 6.89 -40.93
N VAL A 2 -1.64 6.28 -40.33
CA VAL A 2 -0.22 6.66 -40.49
C VAL A 2 0.27 6.22 -41.87
N VAL A 3 1.12 7.03 -42.51
CA VAL A 3 1.92 6.53 -43.63
C VAL A 3 3.19 5.92 -43.07
N SER A 4 3.24 4.59 -43.04
CA SER A 4 4.44 3.80 -42.73
C SER A 4 5.31 3.71 -43.98
N GLY A 5 6.50 4.30 -43.97
CA GLY A 5 7.50 4.14 -45.04
C GLY A 5 8.93 4.17 -44.48
N GLN A 6 9.82 3.35 -45.03
CA GLN A 6 11.24 3.32 -44.65
C GLN A 6 11.97 4.51 -45.25
N VAL A 7 12.94 5.10 -44.53
CA VAL A 7 13.73 6.21 -45.05
C VAL A 7 15.11 5.73 -45.52
N LEU A 8 15.48 6.14 -46.74
CA LEU A 8 16.79 5.93 -47.34
C LEU A 8 17.36 7.29 -47.77
N VAL A 9 18.46 7.74 -47.17
CA VAL A 9 18.98 9.12 -47.36
C VAL A 9 20.49 9.12 -47.61
N GLY A 10 21.00 9.97 -48.50
CA GLY A 10 22.43 9.97 -48.78
C GLY A 10 22.86 10.70 -50.04
N ALA A 11 24.12 10.49 -50.41
CA ALA A 11 24.83 11.07 -51.55
C ALA A 11 26.06 10.21 -51.88
N GLY A 12 26.79 10.53 -52.95
CA GLY A 12 28.19 10.12 -53.12
C GLY A 12 29.07 11.34 -53.32
N ASP A 13 30.33 11.14 -53.70
CA ASP A 13 31.30 12.24 -53.86
C ASP A 13 31.43 13.04 -52.55
N ILE A 14 31.84 12.38 -51.46
CA ILE A 14 31.60 12.84 -50.06
C ILE A 14 32.76 13.65 -49.49
N ALA A 15 33.80 13.02 -48.96
CA ALA A 15 34.70 13.69 -48.01
C ALA A 15 36.08 14.05 -48.57
N ARG A 16 36.61 15.18 -48.09
CA ARG A 16 38.00 15.62 -48.26
C ARG A 16 38.54 16.22 -46.98
N CYS A 17 39.79 15.93 -46.68
CA CYS A 17 40.46 16.42 -45.48
C CYS A 17 40.71 17.95 -45.48
N ASP A 18 40.49 18.63 -46.61
CA ASP A 18 40.78 20.06 -46.81
C ASP A 18 39.51 20.93 -46.99
N ARG A 19 38.32 20.38 -46.71
CA ARG A 19 37.03 21.07 -46.86
C ARG A 19 36.06 20.72 -45.74
N THR A 20 34.93 21.42 -45.69
CA THR A 20 33.90 21.29 -44.65
C THR A 20 32.50 21.04 -45.20
N ASN A 21 32.33 20.89 -46.52
CA ASN A 21 31.01 20.67 -47.12
C ASN A 21 30.45 19.29 -46.79
N ASP A 22 31.32 18.30 -46.62
CA ASP A 22 31.01 16.97 -46.13
C ASP A 22 30.50 16.99 -44.69
N GLU A 23 31.04 17.86 -43.84
CA GLU A 23 30.48 18.11 -42.51
C GLU A 23 29.08 18.72 -42.60
N ALA A 24 28.88 19.71 -43.48
CA ALA A 24 27.58 20.35 -43.65
C ALA A 24 26.51 19.40 -44.22
N THR A 25 26.87 18.46 -45.11
CA THR A 25 25.94 17.44 -45.60
C THR A 25 25.71 16.32 -44.59
N ALA A 26 26.73 15.95 -43.80
CA ALA A 26 26.57 15.04 -42.66
C ALA A 26 25.63 15.61 -41.60
N ALA A 27 25.66 16.93 -41.38
CA ALA A 27 24.74 17.63 -40.48
C ALA A 27 23.27 17.50 -40.92
N ILE A 28 22.98 17.38 -42.21
CA ILE A 28 21.63 17.07 -42.69
C ILE A 28 21.23 15.66 -42.24
N LEU A 29 22.14 14.70 -42.34
CA LEU A 29 21.87 13.31 -41.94
C LEU A 29 21.61 13.19 -40.44
N ASP A 30 22.24 14.00 -39.60
CA ASP A 30 22.01 14.03 -38.14
C ASP A 30 20.52 14.20 -37.81
N THR A 31 19.78 14.94 -38.63
CA THR A 31 18.35 15.24 -38.45
C THR A 31 17.39 14.29 -39.17
N ILE A 32 17.89 13.34 -39.96
CA ILE A 32 17.06 12.44 -40.78
C ILE A 32 17.31 10.99 -40.36
N PRO A 33 16.38 10.34 -39.63
CA PRO A 33 16.50 8.93 -39.27
C PRO A 33 16.34 8.04 -40.52
N GLY A 34 16.76 6.78 -40.39
CA GLY A 34 16.70 5.79 -41.47
C GLY A 34 18.07 5.33 -41.96
N THR A 35 18.06 4.56 -43.06
CA THR A 35 19.28 3.99 -43.65
C THR A 35 20.01 5.06 -44.45
N VAL A 36 21.32 5.19 -44.23
CA VAL A 36 22.17 6.09 -45.00
C VAL A 36 22.76 5.33 -46.18
N PHE A 37 22.74 5.90 -47.38
CA PHE A 37 23.47 5.33 -48.52
C PHE A 37 24.67 6.20 -48.89
N ALA A 38 25.74 5.57 -49.36
CA ALA A 38 26.94 6.27 -49.83
C ALA A 38 27.37 5.75 -51.21
N LEU A 39 27.33 6.61 -52.23
CA LEU A 39 27.40 6.21 -53.64
C LEU A 39 28.83 6.19 -54.23
N GLY A 40 29.80 5.70 -53.45
CA GLY A 40 31.21 5.68 -53.87
C GLY A 40 31.88 7.04 -53.82
N ASP A 41 33.21 7.04 -53.93
CA ASP A 41 34.06 8.21 -53.70
C ASP A 41 33.75 8.88 -52.36
N ASN A 42 33.65 8.04 -51.34
CA ASN A 42 33.37 8.39 -49.97
C ASN A 42 34.48 9.28 -49.42
N VAL A 43 35.73 9.00 -49.79
CA VAL A 43 36.89 9.82 -49.45
C VAL A 43 37.78 9.97 -50.66
N LEU A 44 38.25 11.20 -50.89
CA LEU A 44 39.25 11.45 -51.92
C LEU A 44 40.57 10.73 -51.61
N GLY A 45 41.02 9.87 -52.54
CA GLY A 45 42.32 9.22 -52.54
C GLY A 45 43.08 9.46 -53.85
N SER A 46 44.30 8.97 -53.96
CA SER A 46 45.08 8.98 -55.20
C SER A 46 45.93 7.71 -55.34
N SER A 47 46.58 7.53 -56.50
CA SER A 47 47.52 6.42 -56.72
C SER A 47 48.73 6.43 -55.78
N SER A 48 49.02 7.56 -55.13
CA SER A 48 50.13 7.72 -54.18
C SER A 48 49.70 7.91 -52.73
N SER A 49 48.40 8.13 -52.46
CA SER A 49 47.84 8.31 -51.12
C SER A 49 46.51 7.56 -51.00
N PRO A 50 46.46 6.46 -50.23
CA PRO A 50 45.22 5.73 -50.00
C PRO A 50 44.14 6.62 -49.35
N PRO A 51 42.85 6.34 -49.59
CA PRO A 51 41.75 7.02 -48.91
C PRO A 51 41.90 6.97 -47.38
N ASN A 52 41.79 8.12 -46.74
CA ASN A 52 41.89 8.24 -45.28
C ASN A 52 40.50 8.38 -44.64
N PHE A 53 39.83 7.25 -44.46
CA PHE A 53 38.52 7.23 -43.81
C PHE A 53 38.57 7.79 -42.39
N VAL A 54 39.59 7.47 -41.60
CA VAL A 54 39.67 7.85 -40.18
C VAL A 54 39.74 9.36 -39.98
N ASN A 55 40.54 10.08 -40.78
CA ASN A 55 40.72 11.52 -40.56
C ASN A 55 39.81 12.40 -41.39
N CYS A 56 39.17 11.86 -42.43
CA CYS A 56 38.47 12.68 -43.42
C CYS A 56 37.00 12.30 -43.59
N TYR A 57 36.64 11.01 -43.47
CA TYR A 57 35.23 10.57 -43.47
C TYR A 57 34.66 10.49 -42.06
N ASP A 58 35.43 9.90 -41.14
CA ASP A 58 35.02 9.58 -39.78
C ASP A 58 34.49 10.80 -39.02
N PRO A 59 35.16 11.98 -39.08
CA PRO A 59 34.67 13.17 -38.40
C PRO A 59 33.32 13.67 -38.94
N SER A 60 33.08 13.49 -40.24
CA SER A 60 31.86 13.93 -40.92
C SER A 60 30.85 12.79 -41.05
N TRP A 61 30.72 12.19 -42.24
CA TRP A 61 29.74 11.15 -42.54
C TRP A 61 29.92 9.85 -41.74
N GLY A 62 31.12 9.59 -41.22
CA GLY A 62 31.42 8.38 -40.49
C GLY A 62 30.73 8.25 -39.15
N ARG A 63 30.24 9.35 -38.56
CA ARG A 63 29.34 9.27 -37.39
C ARG A 63 28.03 8.53 -37.69
N HIS A 64 27.66 8.40 -38.97
CA HIS A 64 26.50 7.64 -39.44
C HIS A 64 26.82 6.20 -39.82
N LYS A 65 28.07 5.75 -39.67
CA LYS A 65 28.56 4.44 -40.14
C LYS A 65 27.68 3.26 -39.75
N ALA A 66 27.11 3.25 -38.54
CA ALA A 66 26.26 2.16 -38.05
C ALA A 66 25.01 1.91 -38.91
N ARG A 67 24.51 2.96 -39.57
CA ARG A 67 23.33 2.93 -40.45
C ARG A 67 23.66 3.16 -41.92
N THR A 68 24.95 3.20 -42.28
CA THR A 68 25.41 3.42 -43.66
C THR A 68 25.53 2.12 -44.43
N ARG A 69 24.95 2.10 -45.63
CA ARG A 69 25.08 1.07 -46.66
C ARG A 69 25.87 1.64 -47.83
N PRO A 70 27.19 1.40 -47.87
CA PRO A 70 28.07 2.02 -48.86
C PRO A 70 28.17 1.19 -50.14
N SER A 71 28.37 1.88 -51.26
CA SER A 71 28.89 1.32 -52.50
C SER A 71 30.32 1.83 -52.75
N ALA A 72 31.10 1.07 -53.51
CA ALA A 72 32.48 1.45 -53.83
C ALA A 72 32.54 2.34 -55.07
N GLY A 73 33.33 3.42 -54.98
CA GLY A 73 33.70 4.28 -56.10
C GLY A 73 35.10 4.00 -56.60
N HIS A 74 35.53 4.81 -57.56
CA HIS A 74 36.83 4.63 -58.19
C HIS A 74 37.97 5.10 -57.27
N MET A 75 37.69 6.03 -56.35
CA MET A 75 38.65 6.50 -55.34
C MET A 75 38.96 5.43 -54.28
N GLU A 76 38.02 4.54 -53.96
CA GLU A 76 38.24 3.43 -53.02
C GLU A 76 39.19 2.35 -53.58
N GLY A 77 39.29 2.25 -54.90
CA GLY A 77 40.10 1.26 -55.61
C GLY A 77 41.62 1.52 -55.59
N PHE A 78 42.08 2.67 -55.08
CA PHE A 78 43.51 3.01 -55.06
C PHE A 78 44.34 2.24 -54.03
N SER A 79 43.71 1.66 -53.02
CA SER A 79 44.39 0.74 -52.09
C SER A 79 44.39 -0.69 -52.66
N PRO A 80 45.47 -1.49 -52.51
CA PRO A 80 45.48 -2.88 -52.99
C PRO A 80 44.27 -3.66 -52.44
N GLY A 81 43.47 -4.19 -53.36
CA GLY A 81 42.23 -4.91 -53.05
C GLY A 81 41.16 -4.07 -52.34
N SER A 82 41.21 -2.73 -52.44
CA SER A 82 40.31 -1.80 -51.75
C SER A 82 40.30 -1.99 -50.22
N SER A 83 41.45 -2.39 -49.66
CA SER A 83 41.61 -2.79 -48.27
C SER A 83 41.20 -1.71 -47.26
N SER A 84 41.45 -0.43 -47.55
CA SER A 84 41.06 0.69 -46.68
C SER A 84 39.54 0.86 -46.55
N TYR A 85 38.81 0.70 -47.65
CA TYR A 85 37.34 0.74 -47.68
C TYR A 85 36.72 -0.40 -46.86
N TRP A 86 37.22 -1.62 -47.04
CA TRP A 86 36.71 -2.77 -46.27
C TRP A 86 37.09 -2.66 -44.79
N GLN A 87 38.35 -2.32 -44.47
CA GLN A 87 38.78 -2.09 -43.08
C GLN A 87 37.90 -1.09 -42.34
N TYR A 88 37.44 -0.06 -43.05
CA TYR A 88 36.54 0.92 -42.47
C TYR A 88 35.12 0.38 -42.35
N PHE A 89 34.41 0.05 -43.44
CA PHE A 89 32.98 -0.26 -43.40
C PHE A 89 32.63 -1.67 -42.91
N GLY A 90 33.59 -2.58 -42.89
CA GLY A 90 33.34 -3.93 -42.41
C GLY A 90 32.31 -4.68 -43.25
N THR A 91 31.47 -5.48 -42.58
CA THR A 91 30.38 -6.24 -43.19
C THR A 91 29.28 -5.36 -43.79
N ALA A 92 29.22 -4.06 -43.46
CA ALA A 92 28.27 -3.14 -44.08
C ALA A 92 28.54 -2.96 -45.58
N ALA A 93 29.79 -3.16 -46.04
CA ALA A 93 30.19 -3.13 -47.44
C ALA A 93 29.97 -4.47 -48.19
N GLY A 94 29.27 -5.43 -47.57
CA GLY A 94 29.00 -6.75 -48.11
C GLY A 94 30.16 -7.73 -47.93
N ASP A 95 30.10 -8.84 -48.68
CA ASP A 95 31.09 -9.92 -48.62
C ASP A 95 32.51 -9.42 -48.97
N SER A 96 33.49 -9.78 -48.12
CA SER A 96 34.89 -9.51 -48.37
C SER A 96 35.35 -10.12 -49.70
N GLY A 97 35.68 -9.26 -50.67
CA GLY A 97 36.18 -9.63 -51.99
C GLY A 97 35.16 -9.56 -53.13
N LYS A 98 33.86 -9.34 -52.86
CA LYS A 98 32.83 -9.14 -53.91
C LYS A 98 32.48 -7.66 -54.12
N PHE A 99 32.30 -6.91 -53.02
CA PHE A 99 31.93 -5.49 -53.03
C PHE A 99 30.58 -5.18 -53.71
N TYR A 100 29.70 -6.18 -53.81
CA TYR A 100 28.29 -6.06 -54.17
C TYR A 100 27.49 -6.96 -53.23
N TYR A 101 26.28 -6.53 -52.87
CA TYR A 101 25.41 -7.19 -51.90
C TYR A 101 23.97 -6.69 -52.05
N SER A 102 23.03 -7.35 -51.40
CA SER A 102 21.62 -6.93 -51.36
C SER A 102 21.09 -7.00 -49.93
N TYR A 103 20.00 -6.27 -49.68
CA TYR A 103 19.26 -6.29 -48.42
C TYR A 103 17.84 -5.80 -48.64
N ASP A 104 16.93 -6.23 -47.78
CA ASP A 104 15.55 -5.74 -47.79
C ASP A 104 15.40 -4.57 -46.82
N LEU A 105 14.66 -3.55 -47.25
CA LEU A 105 14.32 -2.37 -46.47
C LEU A 105 12.81 -2.15 -46.55
N GLY A 106 12.08 -2.75 -45.62
CA GLY A 106 10.61 -2.83 -45.71
C GLY A 106 10.19 -3.71 -46.88
N ALA A 107 9.29 -3.23 -47.74
CA ALA A 107 8.87 -3.93 -48.96
C ALA A 107 9.83 -3.77 -50.15
N TRP A 108 10.94 -3.04 -49.96
CA TRP A 108 11.91 -2.77 -51.01
C TRP A 108 13.08 -3.73 -50.96
N HIS A 109 13.43 -4.31 -52.10
CA HIS A 109 14.69 -5.01 -52.28
C HIS A 109 15.75 -4.03 -52.79
N ILE A 110 16.84 -3.89 -52.04
CA ILE A 110 17.92 -2.95 -52.36
C ILE A 110 19.14 -3.74 -52.83
N VAL A 111 19.61 -3.46 -54.05
CA VAL A 111 20.82 -4.06 -54.61
C VAL A 111 21.96 -3.04 -54.69
N VAL A 112 23.09 -3.38 -54.11
CA VAL A 112 24.30 -2.55 -54.07
C VAL A 112 25.32 -3.16 -55.01
N LEU A 113 25.67 -2.41 -56.05
CA LEU A 113 26.53 -2.86 -57.14
C LEU A 113 27.84 -2.06 -57.16
N ASN A 114 28.82 -2.55 -57.93
CA ASN A 114 30.14 -1.96 -58.07
C ASN A 114 30.50 -1.79 -59.54
N SER A 115 30.56 -0.53 -59.97
CA SER A 115 30.91 -0.14 -61.34
C SER A 115 32.42 -0.15 -61.64
N ASN A 116 33.27 -0.47 -60.66
CA ASN A 116 34.74 -0.49 -60.80
C ASN A 116 35.29 -1.89 -61.09
N ILE A 117 34.43 -2.91 -61.09
CA ILE A 117 34.75 -4.28 -61.49
C ILE A 117 33.99 -4.63 -62.77
N SER A 118 34.22 -5.82 -63.33
CA SER A 118 33.55 -6.22 -64.57
C SER A 118 32.02 -6.24 -64.41
N THR A 119 31.34 -5.43 -65.23
CA THR A 119 29.88 -5.35 -65.36
C THR A 119 29.40 -5.94 -66.69
N SER A 120 30.29 -6.57 -67.46
CA SER A 120 29.96 -7.22 -68.73
C SER A 120 28.97 -8.37 -68.52
N ALA A 121 28.15 -8.65 -69.52
CA ALA A 121 27.27 -9.83 -69.51
C ALA A 121 28.08 -11.11 -69.25
N GLY A 122 27.64 -11.93 -68.29
CA GLY A 122 28.36 -13.13 -67.84
C GLY A 122 29.49 -12.87 -66.83
N SER A 123 29.67 -11.63 -66.35
CA SER A 123 30.58 -11.38 -65.23
C SER A 123 30.03 -11.99 -63.93
N PRO A 124 30.88 -12.29 -62.93
CA PRO A 124 30.41 -12.81 -61.64
C PRO A 124 29.35 -11.93 -60.96
N GLN A 125 29.47 -10.60 -61.07
CA GLN A 125 28.52 -9.65 -60.52
C GLN A 125 27.18 -9.66 -61.28
N GLU A 126 27.22 -9.68 -62.62
CA GLU A 126 26.01 -9.69 -63.44
C GLU A 126 25.21 -10.99 -63.26
N LEU A 127 25.89 -12.15 -63.22
CA LEU A 127 25.26 -13.43 -62.93
C LEU A 127 24.68 -13.50 -61.52
N TRP A 128 25.38 -12.90 -60.54
CA TRP A 128 24.87 -12.78 -59.18
C TRP A 128 23.61 -11.92 -59.12
N LEU A 129 23.61 -10.75 -59.76
CA LEU A 129 22.47 -9.83 -59.80
C LEU A 129 21.23 -10.52 -60.36
N LYS A 130 21.35 -11.26 -61.47
CA LYS A 130 20.25 -12.06 -62.03
C LYS A 130 19.69 -13.07 -61.03
N SER A 131 20.57 -13.78 -60.33
CA SER A 131 20.16 -14.78 -59.35
C SER A 131 19.51 -14.14 -58.11
N ASP A 132 20.01 -12.98 -57.70
CA ASP A 132 19.54 -12.24 -56.53
C ASP A 132 18.15 -11.65 -56.78
N LEU A 133 17.96 -10.96 -57.91
CA LEU A 133 16.65 -10.43 -58.34
C LEU A 133 15.61 -11.55 -58.53
N ALA A 134 16.02 -12.71 -59.03
CA ALA A 134 15.12 -13.86 -59.16
C ALA A 134 14.75 -14.50 -57.81
N ALA A 135 15.63 -14.41 -56.81
CA ALA A 135 15.40 -14.95 -55.47
C ALA A 135 14.56 -14.00 -54.58
N HIS A 136 14.58 -12.70 -54.88
CA HIS A 136 13.86 -11.67 -54.14
C HIS A 136 12.87 -10.93 -55.04
N PRO A 137 11.73 -11.55 -55.41
CA PRO A 137 10.68 -10.89 -56.19
C PRO A 137 9.95 -9.86 -55.31
N ALA A 138 10.61 -8.75 -55.00
CA ALA A 138 10.02 -7.65 -54.27
C ALA A 138 9.14 -6.80 -55.19
N GLN A 139 8.12 -6.19 -54.60
CA GLN A 139 7.23 -5.30 -55.32
C GLN A 139 7.94 -4.04 -55.82
N CYS A 140 9.01 -3.64 -55.12
CA CYS A 140 9.86 -2.51 -55.43
C CYS A 140 11.34 -2.91 -55.30
N THR A 141 12.16 -2.54 -56.28
CA THR A 141 13.61 -2.72 -56.35
C THR A 141 14.33 -1.40 -56.59
N LEU A 142 15.32 -1.09 -55.75
CA LEU A 142 16.25 0.02 -55.94
C LEU A 142 17.67 -0.51 -56.10
N ALA A 143 18.40 0.03 -57.06
CA ALA A 143 19.81 -0.27 -57.25
C ALA A 143 20.69 0.95 -56.95
N MET A 144 21.86 0.73 -56.34
CA MET A 144 22.83 1.78 -56.03
C MET A 144 24.26 1.37 -56.39
N TRP A 145 25.01 2.25 -57.06
CA TRP A 145 26.44 2.11 -57.36
C TRP A 145 27.05 3.44 -57.81
N HIS A 146 28.36 3.53 -58.03
CA HIS A 146 29.01 4.83 -58.26
C HIS A 146 28.81 5.46 -59.67
N ILE A 147 29.25 4.81 -60.76
CA ILE A 147 29.29 5.41 -62.11
C ILE A 147 27.92 5.29 -62.82
N PRO A 148 27.23 6.40 -63.16
CA PRO A 148 25.90 6.34 -63.78
C PRO A 148 25.93 5.83 -65.22
N ARG A 149 24.78 5.34 -65.69
CA ARG A 149 24.58 4.94 -67.10
C ARG A 149 24.42 6.15 -68.02
N PHE A 150 23.69 7.17 -67.57
CA PHE A 150 23.41 8.40 -68.28
C PHE A 150 23.86 9.62 -67.49
N SER A 151 24.32 10.66 -68.16
CA SER A 151 24.70 11.94 -67.55
C SER A 151 24.68 13.03 -68.60
N SER A 152 24.25 14.24 -68.24
CA SER A 152 24.37 15.43 -69.10
C SER A 152 25.71 16.15 -68.95
N THR A 153 26.66 15.57 -68.22
CA THR A 153 28.03 16.09 -68.05
C THR A 153 29.09 15.01 -68.24
N SER A 154 30.28 15.41 -68.70
CA SER A 154 31.45 14.52 -68.87
C SER A 154 32.69 15.05 -68.16
N SER A 155 32.50 15.97 -67.19
CA SER A 155 33.57 16.78 -66.58
C SER A 155 34.73 15.98 -65.95
N ASN A 156 34.52 14.70 -65.64
CA ASN A 156 35.49 13.83 -64.95
C ASN A 156 36.09 12.74 -65.87
N GLY A 157 35.97 12.90 -67.21
CA GLY A 157 36.63 12.03 -68.19
C GLY A 157 35.84 10.78 -68.63
N LEU A 158 34.68 10.51 -68.03
CA LEU A 158 33.74 9.47 -68.47
C LEU A 158 32.71 10.02 -69.49
N PRO A 159 32.29 9.21 -70.48
CA PRO A 159 31.30 9.63 -71.47
C PRO A 159 29.92 9.89 -70.83
N THR A 160 29.14 10.79 -71.41
CA THR A 160 27.75 11.10 -70.99
C THR A 160 26.81 9.88 -71.03
N VAL A 161 27.19 8.82 -71.74
CA VAL A 161 26.46 7.55 -71.82
C VAL A 161 27.46 6.42 -71.61
N TYR A 162 27.49 5.85 -70.41
CA TYR A 162 28.49 4.86 -70.02
C TYR A 162 28.05 3.44 -70.38
N ALA A 163 28.63 2.86 -71.43
CA ALA A 163 28.18 1.57 -71.97
C ALA A 163 28.50 0.38 -71.07
N ALA A 164 29.52 0.47 -70.21
CA ALA A 164 29.99 -0.67 -69.42
C ALA A 164 28.92 -1.18 -68.44
N VAL A 165 28.13 -0.28 -67.83
CA VAL A 165 27.06 -0.66 -66.87
C VAL A 165 25.75 -1.06 -67.54
N LYS A 166 25.66 -1.03 -68.88
CA LYS A 166 24.42 -1.37 -69.61
C LYS A 166 23.91 -2.79 -69.30
N PRO A 167 24.74 -3.84 -69.19
CA PRO A 167 24.24 -5.18 -68.85
C PRO A 167 23.53 -5.24 -67.49
N LEU A 168 24.02 -4.51 -66.48
CA LEU A 168 23.33 -4.40 -65.18
C LEU A 168 21.98 -3.69 -65.32
N TRP A 169 21.91 -2.63 -66.14
CA TRP A 169 20.65 -1.96 -66.46
C TRP A 169 19.66 -2.87 -67.20
N ASP A 170 20.14 -3.71 -68.11
CA ASP A 170 19.30 -4.67 -68.83
C ASP A 170 18.63 -5.65 -67.85
N ASP A 171 19.37 -6.15 -66.85
CA ASP A 171 18.85 -7.06 -65.83
C ASP A 171 17.90 -6.38 -64.85
N LEU A 172 18.25 -5.17 -64.38
CA LEU A 172 17.40 -4.38 -63.48
C LEU A 172 16.07 -4.02 -64.16
N TYR A 173 16.11 -3.62 -65.42
CA TYR A 173 14.90 -3.29 -66.18
C TYR A 173 14.05 -4.53 -66.42
N ALA A 174 14.66 -5.68 -66.73
CA ALA A 174 13.95 -6.95 -66.86
C ALA A 174 13.30 -7.41 -65.56
N ALA A 175 13.89 -7.09 -64.41
CA ALA A 175 13.34 -7.35 -63.08
C ALA A 175 12.35 -6.29 -62.59
N GLY A 176 12.12 -5.21 -63.34
CA GLY A 176 11.16 -4.17 -63.00
C GLY A 176 11.66 -3.11 -62.02
N ALA A 177 12.98 -2.93 -61.85
CA ALA A 177 13.53 -1.96 -60.92
C ALA A 177 13.05 -0.51 -61.16
N GLU A 178 12.82 0.22 -60.07
CA GLU A 178 12.22 1.54 -60.06
C GLU A 178 13.28 2.63 -60.13
N ILE A 179 14.37 2.45 -59.37
CA ILE A 179 15.35 3.49 -59.10
C ILE A 179 16.77 2.97 -59.32
N ALA A 180 17.60 3.78 -59.97
CA ALA A 180 19.05 3.64 -59.98
C ALA A 180 19.69 4.90 -59.35
N LEU A 181 20.45 4.71 -58.26
CA LEU A 181 21.18 5.77 -57.55
C LEU A 181 22.68 5.72 -57.89
N ASN A 182 23.24 6.85 -58.33
CA ASN A 182 24.65 7.00 -58.71
C ASN A 182 25.28 8.34 -58.28
N ALA A 183 26.61 8.50 -58.35
CA ALA A 183 27.27 9.74 -57.89
C ALA A 183 28.75 9.90 -58.33
N HIS A 184 29.05 10.05 -59.63
CA HIS A 184 30.44 10.21 -60.10
C HIS A 184 30.81 11.63 -60.57
N TYR A 185 29.80 12.41 -60.94
CA TYR A 185 30.01 13.64 -61.69
C TYR A 185 29.99 14.89 -60.81
N GLU A 186 29.92 14.79 -59.49
CA GLU A 186 29.83 15.93 -58.57
C GLU A 186 28.67 16.90 -58.90
N VAL A 187 27.52 16.35 -59.33
CA VAL A 187 26.30 17.08 -59.71
C VAL A 187 25.06 16.36 -59.20
N TYR A 188 23.94 17.09 -59.14
CA TYR A 188 22.61 16.52 -59.03
C TYR A 188 21.94 16.42 -60.40
N GLU A 189 21.53 15.23 -60.82
CA GLU A 189 20.76 15.00 -62.04
C GLU A 189 19.67 13.96 -61.82
N ARG A 190 18.44 14.23 -62.27
CA ARG A 190 17.32 13.28 -62.24
C ARG A 190 16.75 13.09 -63.63
N PHE A 191 16.53 11.83 -64.00
CA PHE A 191 15.97 11.43 -65.28
C PHE A 191 14.51 11.03 -65.16
N ALA A 192 13.76 11.12 -66.26
CA ALA A 192 12.47 10.44 -66.42
C ALA A 192 12.68 8.90 -66.46
N PRO A 193 11.66 8.10 -66.12
CA PRO A 193 11.69 6.65 -66.29
C PRO A 193 12.07 6.27 -67.73
N GLN A 194 13.11 5.45 -67.87
CA GLN A 194 13.67 5.11 -69.18
C GLN A 194 14.23 3.68 -69.25
N LYS A 195 14.32 3.16 -70.48
CA LYS A 195 14.94 1.88 -70.81
C LYS A 195 16.48 1.95 -70.75
N PRO A 196 17.19 0.82 -70.73
CA PRO A 196 18.67 0.77 -70.76
C PRO A 196 19.35 1.45 -71.96
N ASP A 197 18.62 1.65 -73.06
CA ASP A 197 19.08 2.37 -74.25
C ASP A 197 18.81 3.88 -74.21
N GLY A 198 18.11 4.37 -73.19
CA GLY A 198 17.77 5.79 -73.00
C GLY A 198 16.45 6.20 -73.68
N THR A 199 15.66 5.25 -74.19
CA THR A 199 14.29 5.56 -74.65
C THR A 199 13.35 5.73 -73.46
N ALA A 200 12.48 6.74 -73.50
CA ALA A 200 11.52 7.00 -72.42
C ALA A 200 10.55 5.82 -72.26
N ASP A 201 10.29 5.43 -71.02
CA ASP A 201 9.34 4.40 -70.67
C ASP A 201 8.66 4.75 -69.34
N PRO A 202 7.56 5.51 -69.37
CA PRO A 202 6.85 5.94 -68.16
C PRO A 202 6.22 4.80 -67.34
N GLN A 203 6.12 3.59 -67.89
CA GLN A 203 5.42 2.47 -67.26
C GLN A 203 6.37 1.51 -66.54
N LEU A 204 7.52 1.21 -67.15
CA LEU A 204 8.46 0.20 -66.65
C LEU A 204 9.91 0.72 -66.59
N GLY A 205 10.13 1.99 -66.95
CA GLY A 205 11.46 2.57 -67.02
C GLY A 205 12.09 2.80 -65.64
N ILE A 206 13.40 2.63 -65.55
CA ILE A 206 14.15 2.93 -64.34
C ILE A 206 14.34 4.45 -64.25
N ARG A 207 14.04 5.03 -63.08
CA ARG A 207 14.37 6.42 -62.76
C ARG A 207 15.79 6.52 -62.22
N GLN A 208 16.67 7.19 -62.96
CA GLN A 208 18.04 7.42 -62.50
C GLN A 208 18.15 8.73 -61.71
N PHE A 209 18.83 8.67 -60.56
CA PHE A 209 19.32 9.84 -59.83
C PHE A 209 20.84 9.80 -59.76
N THR A 210 21.49 10.87 -60.18
CA THR A 210 22.90 11.15 -59.94
C THR A 210 22.98 12.16 -58.80
N VAL A 211 23.58 11.77 -57.68
CA VAL A 211 23.62 12.50 -56.40
C VAL A 211 25.07 12.66 -55.95
N GLY A 212 25.91 13.22 -56.83
CA GLY A 212 27.30 13.58 -56.54
C GLY A 212 27.38 14.88 -55.73
N THR A 213 26.73 14.93 -54.58
CA THR A 213 26.51 16.19 -53.83
C THR A 213 27.03 16.12 -52.40
N GLY A 214 27.81 15.09 -52.07
CA GLY A 214 28.25 14.78 -50.70
C GLY A 214 29.22 15.79 -50.11
N GLY A 215 30.09 16.42 -50.90
CA GLY A 215 30.98 17.48 -50.41
C GLY A 215 32.39 17.52 -51.01
N ILE A 216 32.78 16.52 -51.82
CA ILE A 216 34.13 16.39 -52.39
C ILE A 216 34.43 17.56 -53.36
N GLY A 217 33.40 18.05 -54.05
CA GLY A 217 33.53 19.08 -55.08
C GLY A 217 32.19 19.44 -55.70
N VAL A 218 32.26 20.29 -56.70
CA VAL A 218 31.12 20.75 -57.50
C VAL A 218 31.57 20.88 -58.94
N ASN A 219 30.89 20.18 -59.83
CA ASN A 219 31.12 20.29 -61.27
C ASN A 219 29.99 21.05 -61.96
N SER A 220 30.21 21.36 -63.23
CA SER A 220 29.23 22.00 -64.10
C SER A 220 28.72 21.05 -65.18
N PHE A 221 27.51 21.32 -65.68
CA PHE A 221 27.00 20.65 -66.87
C PHE A 221 27.65 21.25 -68.12
N ASN A 222 28.56 20.49 -68.73
CA ASN A 222 29.31 20.90 -69.93
C ASN A 222 29.08 19.98 -71.15
N GLY A 223 28.18 19.01 -71.03
CA GLY A 223 27.79 18.09 -72.10
C GLY A 223 26.48 18.51 -72.78
N VAL A 224 26.05 17.69 -73.74
CA VAL A 224 24.69 17.79 -74.32
C VAL A 224 23.69 17.21 -73.33
N THR A 225 22.65 17.97 -73.01
CA THR A 225 21.52 17.51 -72.19
C THR A 225 20.92 16.24 -72.79
N GLN A 226 20.89 15.17 -72.00
CA GLN A 226 20.32 13.90 -72.42
C GLN A 226 18.79 13.99 -72.53
N ALA A 227 18.20 13.26 -73.48
CA ALA A 227 16.79 13.42 -73.88
C ALA A 227 15.76 13.25 -72.76
N ASN A 228 16.08 12.50 -71.70
CA ASN A 228 15.20 12.24 -70.56
C ASN A 228 15.70 12.88 -69.25
N SER A 229 16.69 13.77 -69.30
CA SER A 229 17.12 14.52 -68.11
C SER A 229 16.03 15.54 -67.76
N GLU A 230 15.40 15.39 -66.59
CA GLU A 230 14.28 16.24 -66.13
C GLU A 230 14.78 17.38 -65.25
N VAL A 231 15.81 17.13 -64.44
CA VAL A 231 16.38 18.10 -63.50
C VAL A 231 17.88 17.97 -63.50
N HIS A 232 18.58 19.10 -63.58
CA HIS A 232 20.03 19.17 -63.52
C HIS A 232 20.45 20.41 -62.70
N ASN A 233 21.19 20.18 -61.61
CA ASN A 233 21.74 21.23 -60.75
C ASN A 233 23.23 21.01 -60.51
N SER A 234 24.02 22.03 -60.85
CA SER A 234 25.43 22.13 -60.51
C SER A 234 25.62 23.02 -59.29
N GLY A 235 26.55 22.67 -58.40
CA GLY A 235 27.02 23.60 -57.38
C GLY A 235 26.30 23.57 -56.04
N THR A 236 25.33 22.68 -55.83
CA THR A 236 24.60 22.58 -54.55
C THR A 236 24.96 21.30 -53.80
N PRO A 237 25.76 21.37 -52.72
CA PRO A 237 25.94 20.25 -51.81
C PRO A 237 24.63 19.94 -51.06
N GLY A 238 24.37 18.67 -50.81
CA GLY A 238 23.13 18.22 -50.18
C GLY A 238 22.96 16.71 -50.25
N VAL A 239 21.83 16.22 -49.76
CA VAL A 239 21.49 14.79 -49.73
C VAL A 239 20.15 14.53 -50.39
N LEU A 240 19.99 13.38 -51.02
CA LEU A 240 18.71 12.88 -51.51
C LEU A 240 18.06 12.03 -50.42
N LYS A 241 16.88 12.43 -49.94
CA LYS A 241 16.02 11.64 -49.07
C LYS A 241 14.97 10.91 -49.91
N LEU A 242 14.94 9.60 -49.81
CA LEU A 242 13.87 8.75 -50.30
C LEU A 242 13.02 8.26 -49.12
N THR A 243 11.70 8.32 -49.29
CA THR A 243 10.73 7.68 -48.39
C THR A 243 10.09 6.54 -49.17
N LEU A 244 10.41 5.32 -48.77
CA LEU A 244 10.09 4.06 -49.44
C LEU A 244 8.85 3.45 -48.76
N GLY A 245 7.69 3.54 -49.43
CA GLY A 245 6.47 2.87 -49.01
C GLY A 245 6.27 1.56 -49.77
N ASP A 246 5.28 0.75 -49.38
CA ASP A 246 5.13 -0.61 -49.91
C ASP A 246 4.88 -0.68 -51.43
N ASN A 247 4.33 0.39 -52.03
CA ASN A 247 3.93 0.44 -53.45
C ASN A 247 4.52 1.64 -54.20
N GLY A 248 5.44 2.38 -53.60
CA GLY A 248 5.96 3.60 -54.20
C GLY A 248 6.97 4.31 -53.33
N TYR A 249 7.46 5.43 -53.83
CA TYR A 249 8.50 6.22 -53.19
C TYR A 249 8.21 7.70 -53.33
N ALA A 250 8.63 8.48 -52.34
CA ALA A 250 8.77 9.92 -52.45
C ALA A 250 10.25 10.28 -52.41
N TRP A 251 10.67 11.28 -53.19
CA TRP A 251 12.02 11.83 -53.10
C TRP A 251 11.98 13.30 -52.71
N LYS A 252 13.02 13.74 -52.00
CA LYS A 252 13.30 15.13 -51.71
C LYS A 252 14.81 15.34 -51.66
N PHE A 253 15.33 16.21 -52.50
CA PHE A 253 16.68 16.73 -52.37
C PHE A 253 16.70 17.84 -51.31
N ILE A 254 17.62 17.72 -50.35
CA ILE A 254 17.77 18.61 -49.21
C ILE A 254 19.16 19.24 -49.31
N PRO A 255 19.26 20.55 -49.62
CA PRO A 255 20.55 21.23 -49.73
C PRO A 255 21.12 21.56 -48.34
N ILE A 256 22.44 21.79 -48.26
CA ILE A 256 23.05 22.38 -47.06
C ILE A 256 22.57 23.83 -46.86
N ALA A 257 22.72 24.34 -45.63
CA ALA A 257 22.39 25.73 -45.31
C ALA A 257 23.09 26.72 -46.28
N ALA A 258 22.41 27.82 -46.60
CA ALA A 258 22.76 28.83 -47.60
C ALA A 258 22.48 28.48 -49.08
N PHE A 259 21.99 27.27 -49.39
CA PHE A 259 21.56 26.89 -50.73
C PHE A 259 20.04 26.65 -50.77
N THR A 260 19.41 26.94 -51.91
CA THR A 260 17.94 26.93 -52.04
C THR A 260 17.41 25.93 -53.06
N PHE A 261 18.28 25.19 -53.76
CA PHE A 261 17.82 24.21 -54.74
C PHE A 261 17.17 23.03 -54.03
N THR A 262 15.94 22.73 -54.44
CA THR A 262 15.16 21.57 -53.99
C THR A 262 14.56 20.88 -55.19
N ASP A 263 14.54 19.56 -55.17
CA ASP A 263 13.75 18.73 -56.09
C ASP A 263 12.97 17.71 -55.29
N SER A 264 11.69 17.55 -55.59
CA SER A 264 10.84 16.61 -54.86
C SER A 264 9.75 16.05 -55.76
N GLY A 265 9.33 14.83 -55.47
CA GLY A 265 8.23 14.19 -56.18
C GLY A 265 7.95 12.80 -55.65
N THR A 266 7.10 12.07 -56.36
CA THR A 266 6.70 10.70 -56.02
C THR A 266 6.75 9.79 -57.25
N GLY A 267 7.02 8.51 -57.03
CA GLY A 267 6.92 7.45 -58.02
C GLY A 267 6.23 6.22 -57.43
N SER A 268 5.79 5.32 -58.31
CA SER A 268 5.13 4.06 -57.96
C SER A 268 5.99 2.88 -58.36
N CYS A 269 5.83 1.75 -57.67
CA CYS A 269 6.52 0.53 -58.02
C CYS A 269 5.86 -0.21 -59.18
N HIS A 270 6.65 -0.95 -59.95
CA HIS A 270 6.23 -1.55 -61.23
C HIS A 270 5.60 -2.95 -61.10
N GLY A 271 5.41 -3.49 -59.88
CA GLY A 271 4.97 -4.86 -59.62
C GLY A 271 3.70 -5.35 -60.38
N THR A 272 3.60 -6.67 -60.58
CA THR A 272 2.66 -7.35 -61.51
C THR A 272 1.17 -7.33 -61.14
N THR A 273 0.77 -6.64 -60.07
CA THR A 273 -0.65 -6.32 -59.80
C THR A 273 -0.73 -5.00 -59.03
N PRO A 274 -0.94 -3.85 -59.70
CA PRO A 274 -1.18 -2.60 -59.01
C PRO A 274 -2.46 -2.72 -58.18
N GLY A 275 -2.39 -2.41 -56.88
CA GLY A 275 -3.60 -2.15 -56.10
C GLY A 275 -4.42 -1.03 -56.76
N ALA A 276 -5.74 -0.99 -56.55
CA ALA A 276 -6.60 -0.01 -57.22
C ALA A 276 -6.08 1.43 -56.99
N PRO A 277 -5.94 2.27 -58.03
CA PRO A 277 -5.38 3.63 -57.88
C PRO A 277 -6.28 4.49 -56.99
N VAL A 278 -5.70 5.47 -56.30
CA VAL A 278 -6.50 6.49 -55.61
C VAL A 278 -7.32 7.25 -56.65
N ALA A 279 -8.64 7.24 -56.50
CA ALA A 279 -9.56 7.98 -57.35
C ALA A 279 -10.15 9.20 -56.63
N SER A 280 -10.20 9.19 -55.30
CA SER A 280 -10.60 10.35 -54.50
C SER A 280 -9.87 10.42 -53.17
N VAL A 281 -9.68 11.65 -52.68
CA VAL A 281 -9.21 11.96 -51.33
C VAL A 281 -10.26 12.84 -50.68
N THR A 282 -10.82 12.40 -49.57
CA THR A 282 -11.77 13.19 -48.77
C THR A 282 -11.11 13.63 -47.48
N VAL A 283 -11.22 14.91 -47.14
CA VAL A 283 -10.65 15.49 -45.92
C VAL A 283 -11.77 15.82 -44.95
N SER A 284 -11.64 15.39 -43.70
CA SER A 284 -12.61 15.63 -42.63
C SER A 284 -11.89 16.10 -41.36
N PRO A 285 -12.45 17.06 -40.59
CA PRO A 285 -13.67 17.83 -40.88
C PRO A 285 -13.52 18.83 -42.06
N ASN A 286 -14.64 19.13 -42.74
CA ASN A 286 -14.71 20.12 -43.83
C ASN A 286 -16.07 20.88 -43.86
N PRO A 287 -16.10 22.18 -43.52
CA PRO A 287 -14.98 22.99 -43.05
C PRO A 287 -14.53 22.58 -41.64
N ALA A 288 -13.30 22.95 -41.28
CA ALA A 288 -12.80 22.86 -39.91
C ALA A 288 -12.70 24.25 -39.28
N SER A 289 -12.70 24.31 -37.95
CA SER A 289 -12.44 25.54 -37.21
C SER A 289 -11.51 25.24 -36.05
N VAL A 290 -10.59 26.16 -35.78
CA VAL A 290 -9.58 26.04 -34.72
C VAL A 290 -9.33 27.42 -34.13
N GLU A 291 -9.01 27.49 -32.85
CA GLU A 291 -8.61 28.73 -32.18
C GLU A 291 -7.11 28.98 -32.35
N VAL A 292 -6.67 30.24 -32.32
CA VAL A 292 -5.23 30.59 -32.32
C VAL A 292 -4.53 29.87 -31.17
N GLY A 293 -3.39 29.23 -31.46
CA GLY A 293 -2.61 28.43 -30.52
C GLY A 293 -3.13 27.01 -30.28
N LEU A 294 -4.32 26.66 -30.78
CA LEU A 294 -4.88 25.31 -30.68
C LEU A 294 -4.66 24.51 -31.97
N ASP A 295 -5.07 23.25 -31.95
CA ASP A 295 -5.00 22.36 -33.11
C ASP A 295 -6.36 21.69 -33.41
N VAL A 296 -6.49 21.24 -34.66
CA VAL A 296 -7.53 20.31 -35.08
C VAL A 296 -6.89 19.21 -35.92
N GLN A 297 -7.18 17.96 -35.59
CA GLN A 297 -6.75 16.82 -36.39
C GLN A 297 -7.62 16.70 -37.65
N LEU A 298 -6.99 16.76 -38.82
CA LEU A 298 -7.63 16.40 -40.08
C LEU A 298 -7.34 14.94 -40.42
N THR A 299 -8.32 14.27 -41.00
CA THR A 299 -8.18 12.92 -41.55
C THR A 299 -8.41 12.96 -43.05
N ALA A 300 -7.47 12.38 -43.81
CA ALA A 300 -7.63 12.13 -45.23
C ALA A 300 -8.02 10.66 -45.47
N THR A 301 -9.14 10.43 -46.15
CA THR A 301 -9.58 9.10 -46.56
C THR A 301 -9.42 8.98 -48.07
N THR A 302 -8.51 8.10 -48.49
CA THR A 302 -8.26 7.71 -49.88
C THR A 302 -9.23 6.62 -50.30
N GLN A 303 -9.86 6.74 -51.47
CA GLN A 303 -10.74 5.71 -52.02
C GLN A 303 -10.42 5.40 -53.48
N ASP A 304 -10.68 4.16 -53.91
CA ASP A 304 -10.63 3.77 -55.32
C ASP A 304 -11.86 4.26 -56.10
N ALA A 305 -11.89 3.98 -57.41
CA ALA A 305 -12.99 4.39 -58.28
C ALA A 305 -14.34 3.72 -57.95
N SER A 306 -14.33 2.65 -57.15
CA SER A 306 -15.53 1.95 -56.68
C SER A 306 -16.01 2.46 -55.31
N GLY A 307 -15.30 3.42 -54.72
CA GLY A 307 -15.59 3.98 -53.39
C GLY A 307 -15.05 3.15 -52.23
N ASN A 308 -14.21 2.14 -52.48
CA ASN A 308 -13.58 1.37 -51.40
C ASN A 308 -12.44 2.19 -50.78
N THR A 309 -12.39 2.24 -49.46
CA THR A 309 -11.27 2.86 -48.75
C THR A 309 -9.98 2.12 -49.03
N LEU A 310 -8.98 2.87 -49.50
CA LEU A 310 -7.62 2.41 -49.67
C LEU A 310 -6.85 2.70 -48.39
N THR A 311 -6.55 1.65 -47.62
CA THR A 311 -5.64 1.74 -46.47
C THR A 311 -4.19 1.68 -46.97
N ASN A 312 -3.25 2.36 -46.30
CA ASN A 312 -1.81 2.39 -46.63
C ASN A 312 -1.41 3.22 -47.85
N ARG A 313 -2.10 4.33 -48.10
CA ARG A 313 -1.70 5.32 -49.12
C ARG A 313 -0.95 6.48 -48.48
N LEU A 314 0.17 6.90 -49.09
CA LEU A 314 0.89 8.10 -48.67
C LEU A 314 0.01 9.32 -48.90
N VAL A 315 -0.25 10.07 -47.83
CA VAL A 315 -0.91 11.37 -47.86
C VAL A 315 0.12 12.42 -47.48
N THR A 316 0.30 13.42 -48.34
CA THR A 316 1.08 14.63 -48.04
C THR A 316 0.14 15.79 -47.78
N TRP A 317 0.48 16.65 -46.82
CA TRP A 317 -0.35 17.78 -46.41
C TRP A 317 0.33 19.10 -46.75
N SER A 318 -0.46 20.11 -47.12
CA SER A 318 0.03 21.47 -47.35
C SER A 318 -1.01 22.51 -46.93
N SER A 319 -0.54 23.68 -46.53
CA SER A 319 -1.37 24.84 -46.21
C SER A 319 -1.18 25.92 -47.26
N SER A 320 -2.27 26.49 -47.75
CA SER A 320 -2.26 27.66 -48.65
C SER A 320 -1.81 28.95 -47.94
N ASN A 321 -1.84 29.00 -46.60
CA ASN A 321 -1.41 30.16 -45.82
C ASN A 321 -0.86 29.74 -44.46
N THR A 322 0.44 29.48 -44.40
CA THR A 322 1.15 29.06 -43.18
C THR A 322 1.25 30.14 -42.10
N ALA A 323 0.98 31.42 -42.45
CA ALA A 323 0.88 32.50 -41.46
C ALA A 323 -0.45 32.46 -40.67
N VAL A 324 -1.47 31.78 -41.21
CA VAL A 324 -2.78 31.60 -40.58
C VAL A 324 -2.90 30.22 -39.94
N ALA A 325 -2.59 29.16 -40.69
CA ALA A 325 -2.65 27.79 -40.19
C ALA A 325 -1.49 26.94 -40.73
N LYS A 326 -0.81 26.20 -39.86
CA LYS A 326 0.26 25.26 -40.20
C LYS A 326 -0.27 23.84 -40.11
N VAL A 327 0.16 22.93 -40.99
CA VAL A 327 -0.27 21.52 -40.98
C VAL A 327 0.95 20.60 -40.90
N THR A 328 0.90 19.59 -40.04
CA THR A 328 1.95 18.56 -39.93
C THR A 328 1.82 17.50 -41.01
N GLY A 329 2.84 16.63 -41.15
CA GLY A 329 2.76 15.46 -42.03
C GLY A 329 1.65 14.46 -41.64
N MET A 330 1.17 14.51 -40.39
CA MET A 330 0.08 13.67 -39.88
C MET A 330 -1.30 14.32 -40.00
N GLY A 331 -1.39 15.58 -40.43
CA GLY A 331 -2.66 16.30 -40.60
C GLY A 331 -3.14 17.06 -39.36
N ASP A 332 -2.32 17.21 -38.31
CA ASP A 332 -2.61 18.16 -37.24
C ASP A 332 -2.48 19.58 -37.78
N VAL A 333 -3.54 20.38 -37.67
CA VAL A 333 -3.56 21.76 -38.13
C VAL A 333 -3.54 22.70 -36.94
N PHE A 334 -2.48 23.48 -36.79
CA PHE A 334 -2.30 24.48 -35.75
C PHE A 334 -2.77 25.85 -36.22
N GLY A 335 -3.67 26.48 -35.47
CA GLY A 335 -4.10 27.86 -35.68
C GLY A 335 -3.00 28.84 -35.26
N TRP A 336 -2.57 29.73 -36.16
CA TRP A 336 -1.43 30.63 -35.93
C TRP A 336 -1.81 32.09 -35.82
N ALA A 337 -2.79 32.53 -36.62
CA ALA A 337 -3.34 33.88 -36.60
C ALA A 337 -4.80 33.85 -37.08
N PRO A 338 -5.67 34.76 -36.61
CA PRO A 338 -7.06 34.79 -37.05
C PRO A 338 -7.17 34.96 -38.58
N GLY A 339 -8.01 34.15 -39.22
CA GLY A 339 -8.14 34.15 -40.67
C GLY A 339 -8.61 32.80 -41.23
N THR A 340 -8.40 32.59 -42.52
CA THR A 340 -8.75 31.33 -43.19
C THR A 340 -7.59 30.77 -43.99
N ALA A 341 -7.39 29.45 -43.93
CA ALA A 341 -6.44 28.73 -44.77
C ALA A 341 -7.11 27.50 -45.39
N THR A 342 -6.84 27.23 -46.66
CA THR A 342 -7.16 25.93 -47.28
C THR A 342 -6.02 24.95 -46.98
N ILE A 343 -6.38 23.80 -46.42
CA ILE A 343 -5.47 22.66 -46.21
C ILE A 343 -5.75 21.60 -47.28
N THR A 344 -4.70 21.14 -47.94
CA THR A 344 -4.75 20.16 -49.04
C THR A 344 -4.03 18.87 -48.64
N ALA A 345 -4.75 17.76 -48.72
CA ALA A 345 -4.22 16.40 -48.63
C ALA A 345 -4.02 15.82 -50.04
N THR A 346 -2.84 15.30 -50.35
CA THR A 346 -2.51 14.76 -51.68
C THR A 346 -2.03 13.31 -51.56
N SER A 347 -2.63 12.41 -52.35
CA SER A 347 -2.20 11.02 -52.50
C SER A 347 -2.26 10.60 -53.96
N GLU A 348 -1.16 10.06 -54.51
CA GLU A 348 -1.05 9.64 -55.92
C GLU A 348 -1.49 10.73 -56.93
N SER A 349 -1.14 11.99 -56.64
CA SER A 349 -1.57 13.19 -57.39
C SER A 349 -3.07 13.55 -57.30
N VAL A 350 -3.87 12.75 -56.60
CA VAL A 350 -5.27 13.08 -56.27
C VAL A 350 -5.29 13.91 -55.00
N THR A 351 -6.09 14.98 -54.99
CA THR A 351 -6.15 15.93 -53.88
C THR A 351 -7.54 15.99 -53.27
N GLY A 352 -7.58 16.21 -51.95
CA GLY A 352 -8.75 16.59 -51.18
C GLY A 352 -8.42 17.85 -50.38
N THR A 353 -9.40 18.74 -50.20
CA THR A 353 -9.18 20.01 -49.49
C THR A 353 -10.21 20.23 -48.39
N THR A 354 -9.82 21.02 -47.38
CA THR A 354 -10.73 21.57 -46.38
C THR A 354 -10.39 23.03 -46.10
N THR A 355 -11.40 23.85 -45.85
CA THR A 355 -11.18 25.22 -45.34
C THR A 355 -11.09 25.19 -43.82
N VAL A 356 -10.03 25.77 -43.27
CA VAL A 356 -9.81 25.93 -41.83
C VAL A 356 -9.99 27.39 -41.46
N ASN A 357 -10.99 27.66 -40.62
CA ASN A 357 -11.22 28.98 -40.03
C ASN A 357 -10.48 29.08 -38.69
N VAL A 358 -9.52 29.99 -38.59
CA VAL A 358 -8.77 30.25 -37.36
C VAL A 358 -9.41 31.41 -36.61
N LEU A 359 -9.91 31.14 -35.41
CA LEU A 359 -10.63 32.07 -34.56
C LEU A 359 -9.71 32.65 -33.49
N SER A 360 -9.98 33.88 -33.03
CA SER A 360 -9.33 34.42 -31.83
C SER A 360 -9.68 33.59 -30.60
N THR A 361 -8.75 33.41 -29.67
CA THR A 361 -8.99 32.70 -28.40
C THR A 361 -8.76 33.59 -27.19
N THR A 362 -9.42 33.25 -26.10
CA THR A 362 -9.13 33.75 -24.75
C THR A 362 -8.39 32.71 -23.91
N ALA A 363 -8.20 31.49 -24.42
CA ALA A 363 -7.42 30.46 -23.76
C ALA A 363 -5.92 30.81 -23.83
N ALA A 364 -5.18 30.45 -22.79
CA ALA A 364 -3.73 30.47 -22.85
C ALA A 364 -3.21 29.06 -23.13
N VAL A 365 -2.00 28.96 -23.67
CA VAL A 365 -1.37 27.67 -23.95
C VAL A 365 -0.06 27.58 -23.18
N LEU A 366 0.10 26.47 -22.46
CA LEU A 366 1.31 26.08 -21.76
C LEU A 366 1.80 24.77 -22.39
N VAL A 367 3.05 24.70 -22.85
CA VAL A 367 3.57 23.53 -23.59
C VAL A 367 5.02 23.23 -23.22
N GLY A 368 5.41 21.97 -23.07
CA GLY A 368 6.76 21.65 -22.65
C GLY A 368 6.97 20.21 -22.19
N ALA A 369 8.16 19.97 -21.65
CA ALA A 369 8.64 18.72 -21.08
C ALA A 369 9.76 19.01 -20.06
N GLY A 370 10.18 18.02 -19.29
CA GLY A 370 11.44 18.00 -18.55
C GLY A 370 12.48 17.13 -19.25
N ASP A 371 13.70 17.10 -18.71
CA ASP A 371 14.71 16.10 -19.06
C ASP A 371 15.15 16.23 -20.53
N ILE A 372 15.74 17.37 -20.84
CA ILE A 372 15.81 17.90 -22.21
C ILE A 372 17.20 17.72 -22.84
N GLY A 373 18.11 18.66 -22.58
CA GLY A 373 19.26 18.90 -23.45
C GLY A 373 20.39 17.93 -23.19
N VAL A 374 20.50 16.88 -24.02
CA VAL A 374 21.64 15.98 -24.00
C VAL A 374 22.49 16.25 -25.24
N CYS A 375 23.77 16.54 -25.04
CA CYS A 375 24.66 16.86 -26.15
C CYS A 375 24.78 15.68 -27.12
N ASN A 376 24.63 15.94 -28.43
CA ASN A 376 24.82 14.96 -29.51
C ASN A 376 23.81 13.80 -29.53
N VAL A 377 22.60 13.99 -29.03
CA VAL A 377 21.47 13.08 -29.26
C VAL A 377 20.45 13.77 -30.18
N PRO A 378 19.72 13.05 -31.05
CA PRO A 378 18.75 13.67 -31.95
C PRO A 378 17.40 14.00 -31.29
N GLU A 379 17.06 13.41 -30.15
CA GLU A 379 15.74 13.49 -29.51
C GLU A 379 15.44 14.89 -28.95
N ASP A 380 16.43 15.60 -28.39
CA ASP A 380 16.21 16.96 -27.85
C ASP A 380 15.84 17.96 -28.96
N GLU A 381 16.48 17.87 -30.13
CA GLU A 381 16.12 18.63 -31.32
C GLU A 381 14.76 18.20 -31.88
N ALA A 382 14.47 16.89 -31.93
CA ALA A 382 13.21 16.38 -32.43
C ALA A 382 12.00 16.85 -31.59
N THR A 383 12.11 16.83 -30.26
CA THR A 383 11.10 17.41 -29.37
C THR A 383 11.02 18.92 -29.48
N ALA A 384 12.16 19.63 -29.60
CA ALA A 384 12.18 21.08 -29.81
C ALA A 384 11.48 21.50 -31.11
N ALA A 385 11.57 20.66 -32.15
CA ALA A 385 10.95 20.91 -33.45
C ALA A 385 9.41 20.89 -33.40
N LEU A 386 8.82 20.14 -32.45
CA LEU A 386 7.37 20.19 -32.21
C LEU A 386 6.95 21.61 -31.80
N LEU A 387 7.75 22.25 -30.95
CA LEU A 387 7.47 23.60 -30.44
C LEU A 387 7.51 24.68 -31.53
N ASP A 388 8.19 24.46 -32.66
CA ASP A 388 8.19 25.37 -33.82
C ASP A 388 6.80 25.54 -34.46
N ASN A 389 5.93 24.56 -34.23
CA ASN A 389 4.56 24.50 -34.72
C ASN A 389 3.49 24.60 -33.62
N ILE A 390 3.88 24.68 -32.34
CA ILE A 390 2.97 24.85 -31.21
C ILE A 390 3.21 26.21 -30.54
N GLN A 391 2.24 27.13 -30.70
CA GLN A 391 2.26 28.42 -30.00
C GLN A 391 1.92 28.24 -28.51
N GLY A 392 2.37 29.17 -27.68
CA GLY A 392 2.13 29.17 -26.25
C GLY A 392 3.37 29.52 -25.43
N THR A 393 3.18 29.66 -24.13
CA THR A 393 4.28 29.75 -23.16
C THR A 393 4.92 28.37 -23.04
N VAL A 394 6.23 28.31 -23.21
CA VAL A 394 6.99 27.07 -23.04
C VAL A 394 7.31 26.88 -21.56
N PHE A 395 7.15 25.69 -21.02
CA PHE A 395 7.73 25.33 -19.73
C PHE A 395 8.86 24.31 -19.91
N THR A 396 9.81 24.31 -18.99
CA THR A 396 10.68 23.17 -18.78
C THR A 396 10.45 22.64 -17.38
N ALA A 397 10.34 21.32 -17.20
CA ALA A 397 10.10 20.70 -15.90
C ALA A 397 11.40 20.20 -15.26
N GLY A 398 12.46 21.01 -15.31
CA GLY A 398 13.79 20.68 -14.79
C GLY A 398 14.65 19.84 -15.72
N ASP A 399 15.90 19.64 -15.29
CA ASP A 399 16.97 19.00 -16.06
C ASP A 399 17.06 19.52 -17.49
N ASN A 400 17.26 20.84 -17.54
CA ASN A 400 17.28 21.57 -18.80
C ASN A 400 18.46 21.11 -19.65
N VAL A 401 19.59 20.77 -19.04
CA VAL A 401 20.76 20.28 -19.77
C VAL A 401 21.61 19.30 -18.96
N TYR A 402 22.16 18.30 -19.62
CA TYR A 402 22.95 17.21 -19.04
C TYR A 402 24.44 17.30 -19.40
N PRO A 403 25.30 16.59 -18.64
CA PRO A 403 25.01 15.99 -17.34
C PRO A 403 25.15 16.94 -16.15
N ASP A 404 25.60 18.18 -16.31
CA ASP A 404 26.03 18.98 -15.15
C ASP A 404 25.51 20.42 -15.15
N GLY A 405 24.53 20.78 -15.99
CA GLY A 405 23.94 22.12 -15.96
C GLY A 405 24.94 23.25 -16.22
N THR A 406 26.09 22.98 -16.84
CA THR A 406 27.17 23.97 -17.02
C THR A 406 26.84 25.00 -18.09
N ALA A 407 27.50 26.16 -18.05
CA ALA A 407 27.31 27.21 -19.06
C ALA A 407 27.66 26.72 -20.49
N ASP A 408 28.67 25.85 -20.62
CA ASP A 408 29.04 25.24 -21.90
C ASP A 408 27.96 24.28 -22.40
N GLN A 409 27.34 23.50 -21.52
CA GLN A 409 26.23 22.61 -21.89
C GLN A 409 25.00 23.42 -22.31
N PHE A 410 24.65 24.47 -21.58
CA PHE A 410 23.58 25.38 -22.01
C PHE A 410 23.87 25.97 -23.39
N THR A 411 25.11 26.38 -23.66
CA THR A 411 25.50 26.98 -24.95
C THR A 411 25.53 25.97 -26.10
N ASN A 412 26.01 24.75 -25.86
CA ASN A 412 26.32 23.80 -26.93
C ASN A 412 25.23 22.74 -27.13
N CYS A 413 24.31 22.57 -26.18
CA CYS A 413 23.36 21.47 -26.17
C CYS A 413 21.92 21.99 -26.06
N TYR A 414 21.60 22.82 -25.05
CA TYR A 414 20.27 23.42 -24.94
C TYR A 414 20.03 24.53 -25.96
N ASP A 415 20.98 25.46 -26.14
CA ASP A 415 20.80 26.65 -27.00
C ASP A 415 20.48 26.29 -28.46
N PRO A 416 21.16 25.32 -29.09
CA PRO A 416 20.87 24.92 -30.47
C PRO A 416 19.50 24.29 -30.65
N SER A 417 19.01 23.53 -29.64
CA SER A 417 17.70 22.88 -29.68
C SER A 417 16.63 23.77 -29.04
N TRP A 418 16.26 23.53 -27.78
CA TRP A 418 15.18 24.21 -27.08
C TRP A 418 15.43 25.71 -26.85
N GLY A 419 16.68 26.17 -26.85
CA GLY A 419 17.04 27.56 -26.63
C GLY A 419 16.49 28.54 -27.65
N ARG A 420 16.15 28.08 -28.87
CA ARG A 420 15.42 28.90 -29.85
C ARG A 420 14.05 29.37 -29.36
N HIS A 421 13.47 28.70 -28.35
CA HIS A 421 12.20 29.05 -27.72
C HIS A 421 12.35 29.84 -26.41
N LYS A 422 13.59 30.11 -25.97
CA LYS A 422 13.92 30.77 -24.70
C LYS A 422 13.10 32.02 -24.39
N ALA A 423 12.80 32.84 -25.40
CA ALA A 423 12.05 34.09 -25.24
C ALA A 423 10.63 33.89 -24.68
N ARG A 424 10.07 32.69 -24.80
CA ARG A 424 8.75 32.30 -24.29
C ARG A 424 8.82 31.19 -23.25
N THR A 425 10.02 30.84 -22.77
CA THR A 425 10.23 29.76 -21.80
C THR A 425 10.10 30.26 -20.36
N LYS A 426 9.40 29.48 -19.54
CA LYS A 426 9.28 29.57 -18.08
C LYS A 426 9.94 28.34 -17.47
N PRO A 427 11.22 28.44 -17.10
CA PRO A 427 12.00 27.27 -16.74
C PRO A 427 11.82 26.88 -15.27
N VAL A 428 12.01 25.60 -15.00
CA VAL A 428 12.18 25.00 -13.66
C VAL A 428 13.60 24.42 -13.59
N PRO A 429 14.32 24.50 -12.45
CA PRO A 429 15.60 23.81 -12.29
C PRO A 429 15.43 22.33 -11.86
N GLY A 430 16.28 21.44 -12.37
CA GLY A 430 16.39 20.04 -11.94
C GLY A 430 17.72 19.69 -11.24
N ASN A 431 17.94 18.43 -10.89
CA ASN A 431 19.17 17.98 -10.21
C ASN A 431 20.41 18.19 -11.08
N HIS A 432 20.31 17.99 -12.39
CA HIS A 432 21.40 18.22 -13.32
C HIS A 432 21.74 19.71 -13.44
N ASP A 433 20.77 20.61 -13.25
CA ASP A 433 21.02 22.06 -13.14
C ASP A 433 21.72 22.43 -11.81
N TYR A 434 21.51 21.64 -10.76
CA TYR A 434 21.96 21.88 -9.39
C TYR A 434 23.23 21.12 -8.97
N THR A 435 23.91 20.44 -9.90
CA THR A 435 25.22 19.81 -9.62
C THR A 435 26.23 20.80 -9.03
N ILE A 436 26.12 22.07 -9.41
CA ILE A 436 26.74 23.20 -8.73
C ILE A 436 25.68 23.89 -7.86
N ALA A 437 25.93 23.94 -6.55
CA ALA A 437 25.02 24.53 -5.58
C ALA A 437 24.57 25.95 -5.99
N GLY A 438 23.25 26.15 -6.07
CA GLY A 438 22.63 27.41 -6.48
C GLY A 438 22.49 27.60 -7.98
N ALA A 439 22.80 26.59 -8.81
CA ALA A 439 22.57 26.53 -10.26
C ALA A 439 22.94 27.83 -11.03
N PRO A 440 24.18 28.35 -10.86
CA PRO A 440 24.54 29.67 -11.38
C PRO A 440 24.41 29.79 -12.91
N ALA A 441 24.70 28.72 -13.65
CA ALA A 441 24.61 28.70 -15.11
C ALA A 441 23.16 28.72 -15.60
N TYR A 442 22.25 27.99 -14.95
CA TYR A 442 20.81 28.04 -15.21
C TYR A 442 20.26 29.46 -15.05
N TYR A 443 20.53 30.12 -13.93
CA TYR A 443 20.07 31.50 -13.71
C TYR A 443 20.75 32.51 -14.64
N ALA A 444 22.03 32.32 -14.97
CA ALA A 444 22.72 33.17 -15.93
C ALA A 444 22.15 33.02 -17.34
N TYR A 445 21.78 31.80 -17.75
CA TYR A 445 21.22 31.53 -19.05
C TYR A 445 19.79 32.10 -19.15
N PHE A 446 18.87 31.72 -18.27
CA PHE A 446 17.46 32.14 -18.37
C PHE A 446 17.16 33.56 -17.83
N GLY A 447 18.04 34.10 -17.00
CA GLY A 447 17.89 35.45 -16.44
C GLY A 447 16.57 35.60 -15.66
N ALA A 448 15.86 36.71 -15.89
CA ALA A 448 14.63 37.03 -15.18
C ALA A 448 13.49 36.01 -15.38
N ALA A 449 13.56 35.16 -16.43
CA ALA A 449 12.56 34.12 -16.65
C ALA A 449 12.59 33.04 -15.56
N ALA A 450 13.76 32.78 -14.96
CA ALA A 450 13.96 31.79 -13.89
C ALA A 450 13.64 32.33 -12.48
N GLY A 451 13.03 33.52 -12.39
CA GLY A 451 12.77 34.18 -11.11
C GLY A 451 14.02 34.74 -10.45
N VAL A 452 13.95 34.99 -9.13
CA VAL A 452 15.06 35.58 -8.37
C VAL A 452 16.02 34.46 -7.95
N PRO A 453 17.32 34.50 -8.32
CA PRO A 453 18.27 33.41 -8.04
C PRO A 453 18.42 33.04 -6.55
N SER A 454 18.22 34.00 -5.65
CA SER A 454 18.29 33.75 -4.20
C SER A 454 17.06 33.01 -3.64
N LYS A 455 16.02 32.81 -4.45
CA LYS A 455 14.80 32.07 -4.10
C LYS A 455 14.72 30.78 -4.91
N GLY A 456 14.78 30.93 -6.22
CA GLY A 456 14.66 29.85 -7.20
C GLY A 456 13.24 29.36 -7.50
N TYR A 457 12.22 29.96 -6.90
CA TYR A 457 10.81 29.73 -7.15
C TYR A 457 10.10 31.06 -7.45
N TYR A 458 9.01 31.00 -8.23
CA TYR A 458 8.26 32.17 -8.68
C TYR A 458 6.85 31.76 -9.14
N SER A 459 5.99 32.74 -9.42
CA SER A 459 4.68 32.52 -10.01
C SER A 459 4.37 33.56 -11.08
N PHE A 460 3.38 33.30 -11.91
CA PHE A 460 2.89 34.22 -12.94
C PHE A 460 1.47 33.86 -13.35
N ASP A 461 0.71 34.86 -13.80
CA ASP A 461 -0.60 34.63 -14.40
C ASP A 461 -0.45 34.36 -15.90
N LEU A 462 -1.16 33.35 -16.38
CA LEU A 462 -1.21 32.94 -17.78
C LEU A 462 -2.67 32.83 -18.24
N GLY A 463 -3.16 33.89 -18.88
CA GLY A 463 -4.59 34.02 -19.16
C GLY A 463 -5.37 34.19 -17.86
N ALA A 464 -6.29 33.26 -17.58
CA ALA A 464 -7.09 33.25 -16.36
C ALA A 464 -6.55 32.28 -15.29
N TRP A 465 -5.39 31.66 -15.55
CA TRP A 465 -4.75 30.71 -14.65
C TRP A 465 -3.61 31.36 -13.88
N HIS A 466 -3.45 30.92 -12.64
CA HIS A 466 -2.25 31.20 -11.85
C HIS A 466 -1.29 30.02 -11.96
N VAL A 467 -0.04 30.27 -12.36
CA VAL A 467 0.99 29.23 -12.56
C VAL A 467 2.12 29.43 -11.57
N ILE A 468 2.41 28.37 -10.81
CA ILE A 468 3.40 28.35 -9.74
C ILE A 468 4.59 27.51 -10.18
N VAL A 469 5.80 28.00 -9.95
CA VAL A 469 7.05 27.29 -10.21
C VAL A 469 7.77 27.09 -8.89
N VAL A 470 7.93 25.82 -8.51
CA VAL A 470 8.56 25.38 -7.26
C VAL A 470 9.96 24.83 -7.58
N ASN A 471 10.88 25.00 -6.64
CA ASN A 471 12.25 24.52 -6.76
C ASN A 471 12.49 23.32 -5.85
N ASN A 472 12.88 22.19 -6.44
CA ASN A 472 13.12 20.97 -5.69
C ASN A 472 14.37 21.00 -4.80
N TYR A 473 15.29 21.94 -5.05
CA TYR A 473 16.62 21.97 -4.45
C TYR A 473 16.78 23.06 -3.39
N VAL A 474 15.66 23.55 -2.85
CA VAL A 474 15.61 24.35 -1.62
C VAL A 474 14.59 23.74 -0.66
N ASP A 475 14.66 24.09 0.62
CA ASP A 475 13.75 23.52 1.63
C ASP A 475 12.28 23.78 1.27
N ALA A 476 11.50 22.71 1.25
CA ALA A 476 10.08 22.66 0.94
C ALA A 476 9.25 22.02 2.07
N GLY A 477 9.88 21.75 3.22
CA GLY A 477 9.18 21.24 4.40
C GLY A 477 8.17 22.25 4.95
N ALA A 478 7.26 21.76 5.79
CA ALA A 478 6.27 22.60 6.46
C ALA A 478 6.97 23.71 7.28
N GLY A 479 6.60 24.97 7.03
CA GLY A 479 7.24 26.14 7.65
C GLY A 479 8.55 26.60 6.99
N SER A 480 8.99 25.98 5.90
CA SER A 480 10.12 26.47 5.09
C SER A 480 9.81 27.83 4.45
N THR A 481 10.85 28.54 4.00
CA THR A 481 10.63 29.85 3.33
C THR A 481 9.87 29.71 2.01
N GLN A 482 10.09 28.61 1.28
CA GLN A 482 9.37 28.32 0.04
C GLN A 482 7.90 27.99 0.30
N GLU A 483 7.61 27.16 1.31
CA GLU A 483 6.24 26.81 1.68
C GLU A 483 5.45 28.02 2.21
N GLN A 484 6.06 28.85 3.06
CA GLN A 484 5.42 30.09 3.54
C GLN A 484 5.16 31.08 2.40
N TRP A 485 6.08 31.18 1.44
CA TRP A 485 5.88 31.98 0.25
C TRP A 485 4.72 31.44 -0.59
N LEU A 486 4.67 30.13 -0.83
CA LEU A 486 3.60 29.48 -1.59
C LEU A 486 2.23 29.78 -0.99
N LYS A 487 2.08 29.63 0.33
CA LYS A 487 0.83 29.99 1.04
C LYS A 487 0.42 31.44 0.81
N ALA A 488 1.38 32.36 0.90
CA ALA A 488 1.13 33.78 0.71
C ALA A 488 0.77 34.10 -0.75
N ASP A 489 1.40 33.43 -1.71
CA ASP A 489 1.17 33.59 -3.14
C ASP A 489 -0.21 33.07 -3.54
N LEU A 490 -0.56 31.85 -3.11
CA LEU A 490 -1.89 31.25 -3.28
C LEU A 490 -2.99 32.12 -2.68
N ALA A 491 -2.78 32.65 -1.47
CA ALA A 491 -3.75 33.53 -0.81
C ALA A 491 -3.89 34.90 -1.49
N ALA A 492 -2.87 35.35 -2.21
CA ALA A 492 -2.89 36.61 -2.96
C ALA A 492 -3.53 36.46 -4.35
N SER A 493 -3.54 35.25 -4.90
CA SER A 493 -4.15 34.97 -6.20
C SER A 493 -5.68 35.02 -6.13
N SER A 494 -6.28 35.47 -7.23
CA SER A 494 -7.74 35.44 -7.44
C SER A 494 -8.15 34.56 -8.62
N ALA A 495 -7.19 33.84 -9.21
CA ALA A 495 -7.46 32.91 -10.29
C ALA A 495 -8.32 31.75 -9.78
N GLN A 496 -9.29 31.34 -10.59
CA GLN A 496 -10.14 30.19 -10.26
C GLN A 496 -9.37 28.87 -10.43
N CYS A 497 -8.47 28.82 -11.41
CA CYS A 497 -7.73 27.61 -11.76
C CYS A 497 -6.23 27.84 -11.53
N THR A 498 -5.55 26.84 -10.97
CA THR A 498 -4.13 26.92 -10.59
C THR A 498 -3.36 25.71 -11.08
N ALA A 499 -2.18 25.96 -11.66
CA ALA A 499 -1.23 24.92 -12.06
C ALA A 499 0.10 25.12 -11.34
N ALA A 500 0.81 24.04 -11.04
CA ALA A 500 2.16 24.07 -10.50
C ALA A 500 3.12 23.24 -11.38
N ILE A 501 4.37 23.68 -11.46
CA ILE A 501 5.44 23.01 -12.21
C ILE A 501 6.65 22.90 -11.30
N TRP A 502 7.21 21.70 -11.16
CA TRP A 502 8.52 21.46 -10.54
C TRP A 502 9.17 20.22 -11.15
N HIS A 503 10.38 19.88 -10.78
CA HIS A 503 11.14 18.80 -11.38
C HIS A 503 10.78 17.39 -10.86
N GLU A 504 11.10 17.07 -9.60
CA GLU A 504 10.92 15.73 -9.05
C GLU A 504 9.44 15.41 -8.73
N PRO A 505 8.81 14.40 -9.36
CA PRO A 505 7.41 14.10 -9.15
C PRO A 505 7.13 13.63 -7.72
N LYS A 506 5.88 13.85 -7.28
CA LYS A 506 5.42 13.30 -6.00
C LYS A 506 5.02 11.85 -6.16
N TYR A 507 4.32 11.53 -7.26
CA TYR A 507 3.91 10.18 -7.60
C TYR A 507 4.54 9.76 -8.92
N SER A 508 5.10 8.55 -8.96
CA SER A 508 5.75 8.04 -10.16
C SER A 508 5.77 6.51 -10.19
N SER A 509 5.51 5.96 -11.37
CA SER A 509 5.68 4.55 -11.72
C SER A 509 7.07 4.24 -12.29
N GLY A 510 7.99 5.21 -12.31
CA GLY A 510 9.38 5.02 -12.70
C GLY A 510 10.12 4.04 -11.79
N ILE A 511 11.05 3.26 -12.36
CA ILE A 511 11.78 2.24 -11.59
C ILE A 511 12.92 2.84 -10.74
N LEU A 512 13.40 4.04 -11.08
CA LEU A 512 14.57 4.64 -10.44
C LEU A 512 14.22 5.45 -9.18
N HIS A 513 13.19 6.30 -9.24
CA HIS A 513 12.90 7.26 -8.16
C HIS A 513 11.56 6.99 -7.45
N GLY A 514 10.48 6.73 -8.18
CA GLY A 514 9.17 6.41 -7.61
C GLY A 514 8.58 7.56 -6.77
N ASP A 515 7.67 7.23 -5.84
CA ASP A 515 6.98 8.25 -5.03
C ASP A 515 7.92 9.01 -4.07
N ASN A 516 7.79 10.34 -4.02
CA ASN A 516 8.57 11.24 -3.16
C ASN A 516 7.71 11.99 -2.15
N ASN A 517 7.75 11.53 -0.89
CA ASN A 517 6.98 12.11 0.21
C ASN A 517 7.53 13.44 0.75
N SER A 518 8.71 13.89 0.29
CA SER A 518 9.30 15.18 0.71
C SER A 518 8.43 16.37 0.30
N TRP A 519 7.57 16.19 -0.73
CA TRP A 519 6.68 17.22 -1.29
C TRP A 519 5.29 17.26 -0.63
N ASN A 520 5.08 16.55 0.48
CA ASN A 520 3.80 16.51 1.18
C ASN A 520 3.27 17.89 1.57
N ALA A 521 4.12 18.79 2.09
CA ALA A 521 3.68 20.12 2.54
C ALA A 521 3.20 20.98 1.36
N ILE A 522 4.04 21.11 0.33
CA ILE A 522 3.72 21.84 -0.91
C ILE A 522 2.44 21.31 -1.57
N TRP A 523 2.32 19.99 -1.72
CA TRP A 523 1.12 19.40 -2.31
C TRP A 523 -0.13 19.63 -1.46
N THR A 524 -0.01 19.55 -0.13
CA THR A 524 -1.13 19.84 0.78
C THR A 524 -1.61 21.26 0.60
N ASP A 525 -0.72 22.25 0.56
CA ASP A 525 -1.09 23.65 0.39
C ASP A 525 -1.72 23.93 -0.98
N LEU A 526 -1.18 23.32 -2.04
CA LEU A 526 -1.77 23.39 -3.39
C LEU A 526 -3.18 22.79 -3.40
N TYR A 527 -3.36 21.62 -2.79
CA TYR A 527 -4.67 20.95 -2.74
C TYR A 527 -5.68 21.79 -1.95
N GLN A 528 -5.28 22.36 -0.81
CA GLN A 528 -6.16 23.24 -0.01
C GLN A 528 -6.51 24.54 -0.71
N ALA A 529 -5.61 25.07 -1.55
CA ALA A 529 -5.89 26.23 -2.37
C ALA A 529 -6.68 25.89 -3.64
N GLY A 530 -6.90 24.60 -3.94
CA GLY A 530 -7.67 24.16 -5.10
C GLY A 530 -6.89 24.13 -6.40
N ALA A 531 -5.59 23.84 -6.34
CA ALA A 531 -4.79 23.61 -7.53
C ALA A 531 -5.30 22.40 -8.32
N ASP A 532 -5.30 22.52 -9.64
CA ASP A 532 -5.91 21.53 -10.53
C ASP A 532 -4.86 20.61 -11.17
N VAL A 533 -3.68 21.17 -11.46
CA VAL A 533 -2.63 20.48 -12.23
C VAL A 533 -1.27 20.65 -11.57
N VAL A 534 -0.51 19.55 -11.52
CA VAL A 534 0.92 19.54 -11.26
C VAL A 534 1.64 18.93 -12.46
N ILE A 535 2.76 19.52 -12.86
CA ILE A 535 3.58 19.06 -13.98
C ILE A 535 5.02 18.82 -13.50
N ASN A 536 5.56 17.66 -13.85
CA ASN A 536 6.89 17.20 -13.45
C ASN A 536 7.74 16.70 -14.61
N GLY A 537 9.03 16.52 -14.35
CA GLY A 537 10.01 15.84 -15.19
C GLY A 537 10.66 14.71 -14.38
N HIS A 538 11.99 14.67 -14.36
CA HIS A 538 12.90 13.81 -13.59
C HIS A 538 12.85 12.33 -13.98
N GLU A 539 11.65 11.77 -14.01
CA GLU A 539 11.42 10.41 -14.45
C GLU A 539 11.27 10.44 -15.97
N HIS A 540 12.16 9.77 -16.69
CA HIS A 540 12.21 9.84 -18.15
C HIS A 540 11.10 9.03 -18.82
N THR A 541 9.85 9.38 -18.52
CA THR A 541 8.62 8.71 -18.91
C THR A 541 7.52 9.75 -19.08
N TYR A 542 6.39 9.34 -19.66
CA TYR A 542 5.14 10.08 -19.52
C TYR A 542 4.16 9.31 -18.68
N GLU A 543 3.62 9.97 -17.67
CA GLU A 543 2.61 9.41 -16.79
C GLU A 543 1.58 10.48 -16.40
N ARG A 544 0.30 10.10 -16.41
CA ARG A 544 -0.81 10.95 -16.01
C ARG A 544 -1.66 10.24 -14.97
N PHE A 545 -1.84 10.88 -13.84
CA PHE A 545 -2.66 10.38 -12.74
C PHE A 545 -4.11 10.86 -12.83
N ALA A 546 -5.04 10.12 -12.21
CA ALA A 546 -6.36 10.64 -11.87
C ALA A 546 -6.23 11.73 -10.78
N PRO A 547 -7.19 12.66 -10.69
CA PRO A 547 -7.26 13.64 -9.60
C PRO A 547 -7.15 12.97 -8.22
N GLN A 548 -6.21 13.43 -7.40
CA GLN A 548 -5.92 12.79 -6.11
C GLN A 548 -5.56 13.76 -4.98
N THR A 549 -5.85 13.30 -3.76
CA THR A 549 -5.49 13.95 -2.49
C THR A 549 -3.98 13.92 -2.23
N PRO A 550 -3.46 14.70 -1.26
CA PRO A 550 -2.04 14.67 -0.88
C PRO A 550 -1.50 13.31 -0.41
N THR A 551 -2.39 12.36 -0.10
CA THR A 551 -2.06 10.99 0.32
C THR A 551 -2.28 9.95 -0.78
N GLY A 552 -2.54 10.36 -2.03
CA GLY A 552 -2.67 9.45 -3.18
C GLY A 552 -4.00 8.72 -3.22
N THR A 553 -4.99 9.19 -2.48
CA THR A 553 -6.38 8.70 -2.59
C THR A 553 -7.08 9.46 -3.70
N ALA A 554 -7.75 8.75 -4.61
CA ALA A 554 -8.53 9.35 -5.69
C ALA A 554 -9.58 10.34 -5.14
N ASP A 555 -9.61 11.54 -5.70
CA ASP A 555 -10.56 12.60 -5.40
C ASP A 555 -10.97 13.27 -6.70
N PRO A 556 -12.02 12.78 -7.38
CA PRO A 556 -12.45 13.31 -8.67
C PRO A 556 -13.08 14.70 -8.59
N VAL A 557 -13.27 15.26 -7.38
CA VAL A 557 -13.93 16.55 -7.19
C VAL A 557 -12.92 17.65 -6.92
N PHE A 558 -11.94 17.43 -6.03
CA PHE A 558 -10.98 18.46 -5.62
C PHE A 558 -9.51 18.01 -5.73
N GLY A 559 -9.25 16.81 -6.26
CA GLY A 559 -7.92 16.25 -6.39
C GLY A 559 -7.06 16.92 -7.45
N ILE A 560 -5.76 17.02 -7.18
CA ILE A 560 -4.80 17.52 -8.17
C ILE A 560 -4.52 16.42 -9.20
N ARG A 561 -4.48 16.77 -10.48
CA ARG A 561 -3.98 15.90 -11.55
C ARG A 561 -2.48 16.13 -11.77
N GLU A 562 -1.67 15.10 -11.58
CA GLU A 562 -0.24 15.13 -11.90
C GLU A 562 0.07 14.58 -13.29
N PHE A 563 0.98 15.26 -13.98
CA PHE A 563 1.60 14.84 -15.21
C PHE A 563 3.11 14.76 -15.01
N VAL A 564 3.67 13.56 -15.15
CA VAL A 564 5.12 13.36 -15.29
C VAL A 564 5.43 13.41 -16.78
N VAL A 565 6.33 14.31 -17.19
CA VAL A 565 6.61 14.63 -18.59
C VAL A 565 8.13 14.72 -18.82
N GLY A 566 8.89 13.72 -18.35
CA GLY A 566 10.33 13.62 -18.61
C GLY A 566 10.64 13.07 -20.00
N THR A 567 9.99 13.64 -21.01
CA THR A 567 10.03 13.15 -22.39
C THR A 567 10.80 14.08 -23.32
N GLY A 568 11.58 15.02 -22.78
CA GLY A 568 12.12 16.16 -23.50
C GLY A 568 13.39 15.91 -24.33
N GLY A 569 14.05 14.77 -24.18
CA GLY A 569 15.22 14.42 -25.01
C GLY A 569 16.23 13.49 -24.34
N ALA A 570 16.27 13.45 -23.00
CA ALA A 570 17.06 12.46 -22.28
C ALA A 570 16.43 11.07 -22.42
N GLY A 571 17.28 10.03 -22.53
CA GLY A 571 16.84 8.68 -22.89
C GLY A 571 15.79 8.09 -21.93
N LEU A 572 14.69 7.57 -22.50
CA LEU A 572 13.54 7.06 -21.73
C LEU A 572 13.90 5.88 -20.84
N GLU A 573 13.26 5.82 -19.67
CA GLU A 573 13.55 4.86 -18.62
C GLU A 573 12.56 3.70 -18.58
N SER A 574 12.93 2.60 -17.90
CA SER A 574 12.03 1.47 -17.72
C SER A 574 10.98 1.77 -16.66
N LEU A 575 9.75 1.30 -16.89
CA LEU A 575 8.66 1.39 -15.91
C LEU A 575 8.83 0.35 -14.80
N GLY A 576 8.56 0.78 -13.57
CA GLY A 576 8.48 -0.05 -12.38
C GLY A 576 7.06 -0.58 -12.16
N ALA A 577 6.67 -0.67 -10.89
CA ALA A 577 5.30 -0.99 -10.53
C ALA A 577 4.39 0.21 -10.80
N ILE A 578 3.32 -0.01 -11.57
CA ILE A 578 2.35 1.06 -11.87
C ILE A 578 1.64 1.49 -10.60
N GLN A 579 1.70 2.78 -10.29
CA GLN A 579 1.13 3.35 -9.07
C GLN A 579 -0.40 3.36 -9.11
N PRO A 580 -1.06 3.39 -7.94
CA PRO A 580 -2.48 3.67 -7.85
C PRO A 580 -2.83 4.99 -8.55
N ASN A 581 -4.00 5.03 -9.18
CA ASN A 581 -4.53 6.19 -9.92
C ASN A 581 -3.78 6.57 -11.20
N SER A 582 -2.70 5.90 -11.61
CA SER A 582 -2.11 6.11 -12.93
C SER A 582 -3.10 5.74 -14.02
N GLU A 583 -3.55 6.72 -14.81
CA GLU A 583 -4.52 6.53 -15.89
C GLU A 583 -3.82 6.22 -17.22
N VAL A 584 -2.65 6.82 -17.45
CA VAL A 584 -1.82 6.60 -18.63
C VAL A 584 -0.35 6.58 -18.21
N VAL A 585 0.39 5.59 -18.69
CA VAL A 585 1.84 5.46 -18.48
C VAL A 585 2.49 4.97 -19.77
N GLN A 586 3.63 5.55 -20.16
CA GLN A 586 4.42 5.11 -21.30
C GLN A 586 5.89 5.49 -21.15
N ASN A 587 6.76 4.72 -21.81
CA ASN A 587 8.20 4.96 -21.90
C ASN A 587 8.77 4.66 -23.31
N SER A 588 7.93 4.80 -24.33
CA SER A 588 8.25 4.49 -25.72
C SER A 588 8.31 5.71 -26.63
N ALA A 589 7.92 6.88 -26.13
CA ALA A 589 7.82 8.10 -26.92
C ALA A 589 8.34 9.33 -26.17
N HIS A 590 9.18 10.08 -26.88
CA HIS A 590 9.57 11.44 -26.54
C HIS A 590 8.51 12.42 -27.07
N GLY A 591 8.46 13.63 -26.52
CA GLY A 591 7.46 14.61 -26.92
C GLY A 591 7.21 15.69 -25.89
N VAL A 592 6.16 16.47 -26.14
CA VAL A 592 5.75 17.59 -25.27
C VAL A 592 4.29 17.47 -24.85
N LEU A 593 4.02 17.79 -23.58
CA LEU A 593 2.67 18.00 -23.08
C LEU A 593 2.24 19.43 -23.41
N ARG A 594 1.07 19.58 -24.02
CA ARG A 594 0.39 20.86 -24.16
C ARG A 594 -0.86 20.91 -23.30
N LEU A 595 -0.97 21.94 -22.48
CA LEU A 595 -2.17 22.34 -21.77
C LEU A 595 -2.79 23.58 -22.42
N VAL A 596 -4.09 23.48 -22.71
CA VAL A 596 -4.94 24.62 -23.11
C VAL A 596 -5.67 25.07 -21.87
N LEU A 597 -5.30 26.23 -21.36
CA LEU A 597 -5.76 26.81 -20.10
C LEU A 597 -6.93 27.76 -20.36
N ARG A 598 -8.16 27.29 -20.08
CA ARG A 598 -9.40 28.08 -20.21
C ARG A 598 -9.81 28.67 -18.86
N PRO A 599 -10.62 29.73 -18.81
CA PRO A 599 -11.02 30.36 -17.55
C PRO A 599 -11.67 29.45 -16.50
N THR A 600 -12.25 28.31 -16.91
CA THR A 600 -12.97 27.40 -16.01
C THR A 600 -12.49 25.94 -16.14
N GLY A 601 -11.31 25.70 -16.70
CA GLY A 601 -10.80 24.35 -16.91
C GLY A 601 -9.65 24.28 -17.90
N TYR A 602 -9.19 23.07 -18.17
CA TYR A 602 -8.05 22.83 -19.05
C TYR A 602 -8.28 21.63 -19.96
N GLU A 603 -7.58 21.63 -21.07
CA GLU A 603 -7.46 20.49 -21.98
C GLU A 603 -5.99 20.10 -22.07
N TRP A 604 -5.68 18.81 -22.16
CA TRP A 604 -4.32 18.33 -22.40
C TRP A 604 -4.24 17.56 -23.71
N LYS A 605 -3.09 17.63 -24.36
CA LYS A 605 -2.70 16.75 -25.45
C LYS A 605 -1.18 16.53 -25.40
N PHE A 606 -0.75 15.29 -25.46
CA PHE A 606 0.65 14.93 -25.66
C PHE A 606 0.95 14.86 -27.16
N PHE A 607 2.01 15.55 -27.59
CA PHE A 607 2.53 15.51 -28.95
C PHE A 607 3.84 14.73 -28.95
N ALA A 608 3.82 13.53 -29.51
CA ALA A 608 5.01 12.71 -29.67
C ALA A 608 5.88 13.20 -30.84
N GLU A 609 7.17 12.84 -30.83
CA GLU A 609 8.06 13.08 -31.96
C GLU A 609 7.55 12.42 -33.27
N ASP A 610 7.92 13.01 -34.40
CA ASP A 610 7.54 12.51 -35.72
C ASP A 610 7.93 11.04 -35.91
N GLY A 611 6.95 10.18 -36.22
CA GLY A 611 7.14 8.74 -36.42
C GLY A 611 6.84 7.89 -35.19
N GLN A 612 6.68 8.49 -34.01
CA GLN A 612 6.19 7.82 -32.80
C GLN A 612 4.65 7.85 -32.76
N THR A 613 4.04 6.89 -32.07
CA THR A 613 2.58 6.63 -32.15
C THR A 613 1.82 6.87 -30.85
N PHE A 614 2.51 7.17 -29.75
CA PHE A 614 1.87 7.45 -28.48
C PHE A 614 1.08 8.77 -28.55
N SER A 615 -0.11 8.76 -27.96
CA SER A 615 -0.93 9.96 -27.81
C SER A 615 -1.78 9.85 -26.54
N ASP A 616 -1.99 10.97 -25.88
CA ASP A 616 -2.90 11.11 -24.76
C ASP A 616 -3.55 12.49 -24.85
N ALA A 617 -4.85 12.56 -24.59
CA ALA A 617 -5.59 13.80 -24.63
C ALA A 617 -6.85 13.74 -23.76
N GLY A 618 -7.28 14.88 -23.26
CA GLY A 618 -8.51 14.99 -22.49
C GLY A 618 -8.79 16.41 -22.02
N SER A 619 -9.83 16.56 -21.19
CA SER A 619 -10.20 17.86 -20.62
C SER A 619 -10.82 17.69 -19.24
N THR A 620 -10.70 18.71 -18.39
CA THR A 620 -11.23 18.71 -17.03
C THR A 620 -11.56 20.15 -16.60
N PRO A 621 -12.73 20.43 -16.01
CA PRO A 621 -13.03 21.71 -15.36
C PRO A 621 -12.12 21.94 -14.16
N CYS A 622 -11.80 23.20 -13.84
CA CYS A 622 -11.10 23.50 -12.59
C CYS A 622 -12.08 23.50 -11.41
N HIS A 623 -11.64 23.09 -10.22
CA HIS A 623 -12.51 22.79 -9.09
C HIS A 623 -12.45 23.79 -7.92
N GLY A 624 -11.44 24.66 -7.88
CA GLY A 624 -11.24 25.56 -6.75
C GLY A 624 -10.96 24.81 -5.44
N PRO A 625 -10.83 25.52 -4.31
CA PRO A 625 -10.41 24.92 -3.06
C PRO A 625 -11.49 23.98 -2.50
N PRO A 626 -11.11 22.81 -1.96
CA PRO A 626 -12.01 22.04 -1.10
C PRO A 626 -12.42 22.94 0.07
N GLY A 627 -13.71 23.02 0.36
CA GLY A 627 -14.17 23.77 1.54
C GLY A 627 -13.58 23.16 2.83
N ASN A 628 -13.38 24.00 3.86
CA ASN A 628 -12.79 23.58 5.14
C ASN A 628 -13.52 22.37 5.74
N ARG A 629 -12.79 21.30 6.03
CA ARG A 629 -13.30 20.06 6.64
C ARG A 629 -13.15 20.18 8.16
N PRO A 630 -14.17 19.79 8.94
CA PRO A 630 -14.05 19.87 10.40
C PRO A 630 -12.96 18.93 10.95
N PRO A 631 -12.31 19.30 12.07
CA PRO A 631 -11.33 18.45 12.73
C PRO A 631 -11.98 17.19 13.32
N THR A 632 -11.16 16.21 13.72
CA THR A 632 -11.62 15.05 14.50
C THR A 632 -11.25 15.24 15.97
N ALA A 633 -12.26 15.49 16.82
CA ALA A 633 -12.08 15.61 18.26
C ALA A 633 -11.75 14.25 18.90
N ALA A 634 -10.65 14.16 19.63
CA ALA A 634 -10.23 12.96 20.37
C ALA A 634 -9.44 13.33 21.63
N PHE A 635 -9.57 12.52 22.69
CA PHE A 635 -8.75 12.65 23.88
C PHE A 635 -8.56 11.34 24.65
N THR A 636 -7.56 11.33 25.51
CA THR A 636 -7.32 10.29 26.52
C THR A 636 -7.47 10.86 27.93
N SER A 637 -7.77 10.00 28.89
CA SER A 637 -7.92 10.36 30.30
C SER A 637 -7.23 9.36 31.21
N ASN A 638 -6.73 9.84 32.35
CA ASN A 638 -6.19 9.01 33.43
C ASN A 638 -6.58 9.63 34.77
N CYS A 639 -7.26 8.87 35.63
CA CYS A 639 -7.71 9.31 36.94
C CYS A 639 -6.95 8.61 38.06
N THR A 640 -6.44 9.39 39.02
CA THR A 640 -5.89 8.90 40.28
C THR A 640 -6.68 9.54 41.41
N GLY A 641 -7.54 8.76 42.05
CA GLY A 641 -8.52 9.29 43.00
C GLY A 641 -9.51 10.23 42.31
N LEU A 642 -9.70 11.42 42.89
CA LEU A 642 -10.56 12.47 42.33
C LEU A 642 -9.87 13.40 41.33
N SER A 643 -8.58 13.18 41.03
CA SER A 643 -7.83 13.99 40.07
C SER A 643 -7.65 13.23 38.75
N CYS A 644 -8.09 13.82 37.64
CA CYS A 644 -7.99 13.27 36.31
C CYS A 644 -7.17 14.17 35.39
N THR A 645 -6.23 13.57 34.64
CA THR A 645 -5.50 14.24 33.56
C THR A 645 -6.18 13.94 32.23
N PHE A 646 -6.41 14.96 31.44
CA PHE A 646 -7.00 14.93 30.10
C PHE A 646 -6.00 15.44 29.08
N THR A 647 -5.76 14.65 28.03
CA THR A 647 -4.82 14.98 26.96
C THR A 647 -5.54 14.92 25.63
N SER A 648 -5.59 16.05 24.90
CA SER A 648 -6.15 16.08 23.55
C SER A 648 -5.25 15.29 22.59
N THR A 649 -5.86 14.39 21.82
CA THR A 649 -5.24 13.68 20.69
C THR A 649 -5.97 13.99 19.37
N SER A 650 -6.72 15.10 19.35
CA SER A 650 -7.47 15.57 18.19
C SER A 650 -6.56 15.87 17.00
N THR A 651 -7.03 15.58 15.80
CA THR A 651 -6.32 15.83 14.53
C THR A 651 -7.21 16.60 13.57
N ASP A 652 -6.61 17.24 12.59
CA ASP A 652 -7.32 17.98 11.56
C ASP A 652 -6.82 17.52 10.18
N PRO A 653 -7.69 17.01 9.29
CA PRO A 653 -7.25 16.42 8.02
C PRO A 653 -6.72 17.42 6.99
N ASP A 654 -7.05 18.70 7.11
CA ASP A 654 -6.74 19.77 6.16
C ASP A 654 -6.11 21.01 6.82
N GLY A 655 -5.70 20.89 8.08
CA GLY A 655 -5.15 22.03 8.82
C GLY A 655 -4.56 21.65 10.17
N SER A 656 -4.82 22.50 11.15
CA SER A 656 -4.35 22.36 12.52
C SER A 656 -5.44 22.76 13.50
N VAL A 657 -5.54 22.04 14.61
CA VAL A 657 -6.41 22.43 15.73
C VAL A 657 -5.79 23.62 16.46
N VAL A 658 -6.51 24.74 16.53
CA VAL A 658 -6.04 26.00 17.12
C VAL A 658 -6.76 26.39 18.41
N ALA A 659 -7.90 25.77 18.73
CA ALA A 659 -8.62 26.02 19.97
C ALA A 659 -9.23 24.75 20.58
N TRP A 660 -9.24 24.69 21.92
CA TRP A 660 -9.83 23.61 22.72
C TRP A 660 -10.84 24.19 23.70
N SER A 661 -11.93 23.46 23.93
CA SER A 661 -12.95 23.79 24.93
C SER A 661 -13.42 22.51 25.60
N TRP A 662 -13.09 22.37 26.87
CA TRP A 662 -13.47 21.25 27.73
C TRP A 662 -14.68 21.61 28.58
N SER A 663 -15.58 20.65 28.76
CA SER A 663 -16.59 20.62 29.81
C SER A 663 -16.45 19.31 30.58
N PHE A 664 -16.22 19.37 31.89
CA PHE A 664 -15.92 18.18 32.71
C PHE A 664 -17.16 17.50 33.29
N GLY A 665 -18.37 17.96 32.93
CA GLY A 665 -19.62 17.34 33.39
C GLY A 665 -20.01 17.66 34.85
N ASP A 666 -19.19 18.42 35.57
CA ASP A 666 -19.45 18.95 36.93
C ASP A 666 -19.76 20.46 36.95
N GLY A 667 -19.95 21.06 35.77
CA GLY A 667 -20.18 22.49 35.58
C GLY A 667 -18.92 23.33 35.37
N THR A 668 -17.72 22.74 35.45
CA THR A 668 -16.45 23.44 35.18
C THR A 668 -15.96 23.21 33.74
N THR A 669 -15.14 24.14 33.25
CA THR A 669 -14.64 24.18 31.87
C THR A 669 -13.16 24.57 31.80
N SER A 670 -12.49 24.27 30.69
CA SER A 670 -11.12 24.71 30.42
C SER A 670 -10.88 24.94 28.93
N THR A 671 -9.93 25.81 28.58
CA THR A 671 -9.52 26.05 27.18
C THR A 671 -8.09 25.60 26.88
N SER A 672 -7.37 25.05 27.87
CA SER A 672 -6.03 24.52 27.65
C SER A 672 -6.10 23.21 26.85
N GLN A 673 -5.12 22.98 25.96
CA GLN A 673 -5.04 21.74 25.16
C GLN A 673 -5.02 20.47 26.03
N ASN A 674 -4.23 20.50 27.11
CA ASN A 674 -4.13 19.43 28.10
C ASN A 674 -4.49 20.00 29.48
N VAL A 675 -5.25 19.24 30.27
CA VAL A 675 -5.83 19.73 31.53
C VAL A 675 -5.68 18.68 32.63
N VAL A 676 -5.30 19.11 33.83
CA VAL A 676 -5.50 18.32 35.05
C VAL A 676 -6.71 18.91 35.77
N HIS A 677 -7.74 18.09 35.99
CA HIS A 677 -8.97 18.50 36.64
C HIS A 677 -9.20 17.68 37.92
N ALA A 678 -9.68 18.33 38.98
CA ALA A 678 -9.97 17.69 40.25
C ALA A 678 -11.47 17.77 40.53
N TYR A 679 -12.12 16.61 40.67
CA TYR A 679 -13.53 16.51 41.03
C TYR A 679 -13.72 16.66 42.54
N ALA A 680 -14.80 17.33 42.94
CA ALA A 680 -15.10 17.55 44.36
C ALA A 680 -15.63 16.28 45.06
N ALA A 681 -16.21 15.34 44.31
CA ALA A 681 -16.81 14.12 44.81
C ALA A 681 -16.57 12.95 43.86
N GLY A 682 -16.71 11.72 44.36
CA GLY A 682 -16.67 10.53 43.52
C GLY A 682 -17.91 10.44 42.64
N GLY A 683 -17.74 10.06 41.37
CA GLY A 683 -18.84 9.92 40.43
C GLY A 683 -18.38 9.60 39.01
N THR A 684 -19.36 9.39 38.13
CA THR A 684 -19.14 9.29 36.69
C THR A 684 -19.55 10.60 36.03
N TYR A 685 -18.61 11.23 35.34
CA TYR A 685 -18.75 12.54 34.72
C TYR A 685 -18.68 12.42 33.20
N SER A 686 -19.58 13.12 32.49
CA SER A 686 -19.52 13.20 31.02
C SER A 686 -18.60 14.34 30.62
N VAL A 687 -17.39 13.99 30.18
CA VAL A 687 -16.37 14.95 29.76
C VAL A 687 -16.48 15.16 28.25
N ASN A 688 -16.72 16.39 27.82
CA ASN A 688 -16.83 16.78 26.43
C ASN A 688 -15.63 17.67 26.02
N LEU A 689 -14.96 17.32 24.94
CA LEU A 689 -13.95 18.15 24.27
C LEU A 689 -14.52 18.64 22.96
N THR A 690 -14.57 19.96 22.77
CA THR A 690 -14.79 20.62 21.49
C THR A 690 -13.48 21.24 21.00
N VAL A 691 -13.12 21.00 19.75
CA VAL A 691 -11.93 21.58 19.10
C VAL A 691 -12.32 22.42 17.89
N THR A 692 -11.55 23.46 17.60
CA THR A 692 -11.69 24.32 16.41
C THR A 692 -10.40 24.31 15.62
N ASP A 693 -10.52 24.17 14.30
CA ASP A 693 -9.38 24.25 13.37
C ASP A 693 -9.02 25.70 12.99
N ASN A 694 -7.95 25.88 12.22
CA ASN A 694 -7.52 27.17 11.69
C ASN A 694 -8.44 27.72 10.57
N GLY A 695 -9.36 26.92 10.03
CA GLY A 695 -10.41 27.34 9.09
C GLY A 695 -11.73 27.75 9.79
N GLY A 696 -11.80 27.64 11.12
CA GLY A 696 -12.95 27.97 11.95
C GLY A 696 -14.01 26.86 12.07
N ALA A 697 -13.82 25.66 11.51
CA ALA A 697 -14.76 24.56 11.73
C ALA A 697 -14.48 23.87 13.07
N THR A 698 -15.55 23.29 13.63
CA THR A 698 -15.56 22.74 14.98
C THR A 698 -16.00 21.29 15.00
N SER A 699 -15.45 20.51 15.93
CA SER A 699 -15.84 19.13 16.18
C SER A 699 -15.81 18.82 17.67
N SER A 700 -16.62 17.87 18.13
CA SER A 700 -16.73 17.53 19.55
C SER A 700 -16.80 16.03 19.79
N THR A 701 -16.23 15.59 20.91
CA THR A 701 -16.30 14.20 21.38
C THR A 701 -16.53 14.15 22.89
N SER A 702 -17.23 13.13 23.37
CA SER A 702 -17.53 12.96 24.79
C SER A 702 -17.15 11.56 25.28
N GLN A 703 -16.61 11.47 26.50
CA GLN A 703 -16.36 10.20 27.20
C GLN A 703 -16.93 10.25 28.62
N SER A 704 -17.40 9.09 29.11
CA SER A 704 -17.81 8.93 30.51
C SER A 704 -16.61 8.55 31.36
N ILE A 705 -16.26 9.41 32.31
CA ILE A 705 -15.05 9.30 33.12
C ILE A 705 -15.45 9.10 34.58
N THR A 706 -15.01 7.98 35.16
CA THR A 706 -15.29 7.65 36.56
C THR A 706 -14.10 8.08 37.41
N ALA A 707 -14.30 9.09 38.25
CA ALA A 707 -13.36 9.51 39.28
C ALA A 707 -13.89 9.02 40.63
N LEU A 708 -13.15 8.16 41.31
CA LEU A 708 -13.54 7.62 42.62
C LEU A 708 -12.54 8.06 43.67
N PRO A 709 -12.97 8.32 44.92
CA PRO A 709 -12.03 8.48 46.01
C PRO A 709 -11.16 7.21 46.18
N PRO A 710 -9.98 7.31 46.80
CA PRO A 710 -9.18 6.15 47.17
C PRO A 710 -9.99 5.15 48.01
N ASN A 711 -9.83 3.84 47.75
CA ASN A 711 -10.53 2.78 48.46
C ASN A 711 -10.15 2.70 49.95
N THR A 712 -11.12 2.50 50.84
CA THR A 712 -10.86 2.25 52.27
C THR A 712 -11.04 0.76 52.57
N PRO A 713 -10.01 0.03 53.02
CA PRO A 713 -10.14 -1.42 53.25
C PRO A 713 -11.24 -1.80 54.25
N PRO A 714 -11.84 -3.00 54.14
CA PRO A 714 -12.94 -3.41 55.01
C PRO A 714 -12.42 -3.73 56.42
N THR A 715 -13.30 -3.58 57.41
CA THR A 715 -13.04 -4.01 58.79
C THR A 715 -13.57 -5.42 58.98
N ALA A 716 -12.67 -6.41 59.13
CA ALA A 716 -13.06 -7.81 59.33
C ALA A 716 -13.54 -8.08 60.77
N SER A 717 -14.66 -8.78 60.90
CA SER A 717 -15.26 -9.15 62.19
C SER A 717 -16.10 -10.43 62.08
N PHE A 718 -16.23 -11.19 63.17
CA PHE A 718 -17.10 -12.36 63.24
C PHE A 718 -17.53 -12.74 64.65
N THR A 719 -18.56 -13.59 64.72
CA THR A 719 -19.04 -14.22 65.96
C THR A 719 -19.07 -15.74 65.83
N PRO A 720 -18.42 -16.50 66.74
CA PRO A 720 -18.50 -17.96 66.79
C PRO A 720 -19.65 -18.48 67.66
N SER A 721 -20.26 -19.61 67.28
CA SER A 721 -21.23 -20.36 68.08
C SER A 721 -20.90 -21.86 68.04
N CYS A 722 -20.46 -22.41 69.17
CA CYS A 722 -19.97 -23.79 69.26
C CYS A 722 -20.92 -24.70 70.05
N THR A 723 -21.11 -25.93 69.56
CA THR A 723 -21.86 -26.99 70.25
C THR A 723 -21.11 -28.30 70.09
N GLY A 724 -20.63 -28.85 71.21
CA GLY A 724 -19.68 -29.96 71.19
C GLY A 724 -18.40 -29.57 70.44
N LEU A 725 -18.03 -30.38 69.44
CA LEU A 725 -16.85 -30.15 68.60
C LEU A 725 -17.13 -29.34 67.32
N THR A 726 -18.38 -28.93 67.07
CA THR A 726 -18.75 -28.17 65.86
C THR A 726 -19.00 -26.70 66.20
N CYS A 727 -18.37 -25.79 65.45
CA CYS A 727 -18.61 -24.36 65.54
C CYS A 727 -19.14 -23.81 64.22
N ASN A 728 -20.17 -22.97 64.31
CA ASN A 728 -20.65 -22.14 63.22
C ASN A 728 -20.09 -20.73 63.39
N PHE A 729 -19.55 -20.15 62.32
CA PHE A 729 -18.99 -18.80 62.31
C PHE A 729 -19.85 -17.91 61.44
N THR A 730 -20.21 -16.74 61.95
CA THR A 730 -20.97 -15.73 61.19
C THR A 730 -20.09 -14.50 61.01
N SER A 731 -19.81 -14.12 59.76
CA SER A 731 -19.09 -12.88 59.48
C SER A 731 -19.99 -11.67 59.74
N THR A 732 -19.42 -10.68 60.43
CA THR A 732 -19.99 -9.35 60.68
C THR A 732 -19.10 -8.25 60.13
N SER A 733 -18.23 -8.60 59.17
CA SER A 733 -17.32 -7.66 58.50
C SER A 733 -18.10 -6.55 57.81
N THR A 734 -17.57 -5.33 57.84
CA THR A 734 -18.18 -4.14 57.21
C THR A 734 -17.16 -3.44 56.34
N ASP A 735 -17.65 -2.72 55.33
CA ASP A 735 -16.84 -1.90 54.45
C ASP A 735 -17.37 -0.45 54.50
N PRO A 736 -16.56 0.54 54.90
CA PRO A 736 -16.98 1.94 55.01
C PRO A 736 -17.37 2.61 53.69
N ASP A 737 -16.78 2.22 52.56
CA ASP A 737 -17.02 2.86 51.26
C ASP A 737 -17.47 1.91 50.14
N GLY A 738 -17.85 0.69 50.49
CA GLY A 738 -18.27 -0.34 49.55
C GLY A 738 -19.01 -1.51 50.20
N SER A 739 -18.71 -2.72 49.75
CA SER A 739 -19.28 -3.95 50.29
C SER A 739 -18.23 -5.06 50.38
N VAL A 740 -18.31 -5.89 51.42
CA VAL A 740 -17.47 -7.09 51.55
C VAL A 740 -17.96 -8.17 50.59
N VAL A 741 -17.11 -8.61 49.67
CA VAL A 741 -17.43 -9.61 48.63
C VAL A 741 -16.65 -10.92 48.77
N GLY A 742 -15.61 -10.96 49.62
CA GLY A 742 -14.77 -12.15 49.81
C GLY A 742 -14.47 -12.45 51.27
N TRP A 743 -14.35 -13.75 51.59
CA TRP A 743 -14.00 -14.24 52.93
C TRP A 743 -12.94 -15.34 52.82
N SER A 744 -12.01 -15.35 53.76
CA SER A 744 -11.02 -16.43 53.92
C SER A 744 -10.84 -16.72 55.40
N TRP A 745 -11.11 -17.97 55.77
CA TRP A 745 -11.08 -18.45 57.15
C TRP A 745 -9.95 -19.43 57.37
N THR A 746 -9.35 -19.35 58.55
CA THR A 746 -8.42 -20.35 59.09
C THR A 746 -8.94 -20.79 60.46
N PHE A 747 -9.10 -22.10 60.70
CA PHE A 747 -9.75 -22.58 61.94
C PHE A 747 -8.78 -22.93 63.07
N GLY A 748 -7.47 -22.80 62.86
CA GLY A 748 -6.43 -23.05 63.85
C GLY A 748 -5.98 -24.50 63.99
N ASP A 749 -6.61 -25.44 63.27
CA ASP A 749 -6.29 -26.88 63.23
C ASP A 749 -5.82 -27.36 61.84
N GLY A 750 -5.57 -26.42 60.93
CA GLY A 750 -5.23 -26.67 59.52
C GLY A 750 -6.44 -26.61 58.57
N GLY A 751 -7.68 -26.56 59.08
CA GLY A 751 -8.87 -26.33 58.27
C GLY A 751 -8.99 -24.88 57.76
N THR A 752 -9.58 -24.71 56.57
CA THR A 752 -9.84 -23.40 55.95
C THR A 752 -11.22 -23.36 55.29
N SER A 753 -11.75 -22.16 55.04
CA SER A 753 -12.98 -21.96 54.26
C SER A 753 -13.00 -20.61 53.54
N THR A 754 -13.77 -20.51 52.48
CA THR A 754 -14.07 -19.24 51.78
C THR A 754 -15.55 -18.85 51.84
N ALA A 755 -16.37 -19.64 52.51
CA ALA A 755 -17.78 -19.30 52.71
C ALA A 755 -17.92 -18.08 53.64
N GLN A 756 -18.92 -17.24 53.42
CA GLN A 756 -19.19 -16.09 54.30
C GLN A 756 -19.44 -16.51 55.75
N ASN A 757 -20.25 -17.57 55.94
CA ASN A 757 -20.63 -18.10 57.25
C ASN A 757 -20.37 -19.62 57.31
N PRO A 758 -19.12 -20.06 57.56
CA PRO A 758 -18.78 -21.47 57.53
C PRO A 758 -19.15 -22.19 58.83
N SER A 759 -19.33 -23.51 58.72
CA SER A 759 -19.31 -24.44 59.85
C SER A 759 -18.03 -25.26 59.80
N HIS A 760 -17.40 -25.49 60.96
CA HIS A 760 -16.22 -26.35 61.09
C HIS A 760 -16.36 -27.30 62.28
N THR A 761 -15.94 -28.55 62.09
CA THR A 761 -15.95 -29.57 63.15
C THR A 761 -14.53 -29.98 63.49
N TYR A 762 -14.15 -29.77 64.75
CA TYR A 762 -12.85 -30.14 65.29
C TYR A 762 -12.78 -31.63 65.62
N THR A 763 -11.62 -32.24 65.43
CA THR A 763 -11.42 -33.67 65.69
C THR A 763 -11.23 -33.99 67.18
N ALA A 764 -10.84 -33.01 67.99
CA ALA A 764 -10.64 -33.14 69.43
C ALA A 764 -11.08 -31.87 70.17
N GLY A 765 -11.38 -32.01 71.47
CA GLY A 765 -11.57 -30.86 72.34
C GLY A 765 -10.27 -30.08 72.52
N GLY A 766 -10.35 -28.75 72.56
CA GLY A 766 -9.18 -27.88 72.63
C GLY A 766 -9.51 -26.40 72.41
N THR A 767 -8.47 -25.57 72.48
CA THR A 767 -8.55 -24.14 72.18
C THR A 767 -7.89 -23.86 70.82
N TYR A 768 -8.63 -23.21 69.92
CA TYR A 768 -8.21 -22.94 68.54
C TYR A 768 -8.28 -21.44 68.23
N THR A 769 -7.31 -20.94 67.46
CA THR A 769 -7.32 -19.54 66.97
C THR A 769 -7.91 -19.50 65.58
N VAL A 770 -9.07 -18.85 65.45
CA VAL A 770 -9.79 -18.71 64.18
C VAL A 770 -9.49 -17.35 63.58
N GLY A 771 -8.99 -17.32 62.35
CA GLY A 771 -8.74 -16.11 61.57
C GLY A 771 -9.80 -15.90 60.49
N LEU A 772 -10.16 -14.64 60.24
CA LEU A 772 -10.97 -14.21 59.10
C LEU A 772 -10.26 -13.05 58.38
N THR A 773 -10.09 -13.19 57.07
CA THR A 773 -9.76 -12.10 56.15
C THR A 773 -10.98 -11.79 55.29
N ALA A 774 -11.40 -10.53 55.26
CA ALA A 774 -12.48 -10.02 54.43
C ALA A 774 -11.90 -9.20 53.26
N THR A 775 -12.49 -9.32 52.08
CA THR A 775 -12.12 -8.57 50.87
C THR A 775 -13.30 -7.73 50.39
N ASP A 776 -13.09 -6.45 50.11
CA ASP A 776 -14.11 -5.54 49.58
C ASP A 776 -14.27 -5.65 48.05
N ASP A 777 -15.30 -4.97 47.51
CA ASP A 777 -15.65 -4.93 46.09
C ASP A 777 -14.63 -4.22 45.19
N ARG A 778 -13.61 -3.58 45.77
CA ARG A 778 -12.48 -2.94 45.08
C ARG A 778 -11.13 -3.62 45.38
N GLY A 779 -11.15 -4.81 46.00
CA GLY A 779 -10.00 -5.66 46.27
C GLY A 779 -9.17 -5.29 47.52
N GLY A 780 -9.58 -4.31 48.32
CA GLY A 780 -8.99 -4.04 49.62
C GLY A 780 -9.25 -5.17 50.61
N THR A 781 -8.34 -5.39 51.56
CA THR A 781 -8.45 -6.49 52.53
C THR A 781 -8.25 -6.03 53.97
N GLY A 782 -8.99 -6.66 54.89
CA GLY A 782 -8.82 -6.53 56.33
C GLY A 782 -8.89 -7.89 57.02
N SER A 783 -8.23 -8.05 58.15
CA SER A 783 -8.15 -9.33 58.86
C SER A 783 -8.38 -9.19 60.37
N THR A 784 -8.93 -10.24 60.99
CA THR A 784 -9.14 -10.36 62.43
C THR A 784 -8.96 -11.80 62.89
N SER A 785 -8.77 -12.03 64.18
CA SER A 785 -8.72 -13.37 64.77
C SER A 785 -9.32 -13.42 66.17
N GLN A 786 -9.87 -14.57 66.56
CA GLN A 786 -10.42 -14.84 67.90
C GLN A 786 -10.07 -16.27 68.34
N THR A 787 -9.83 -16.48 69.64
CA THR A 787 -9.65 -17.81 70.22
C THR A 787 -10.98 -18.39 70.69
N ILE A 788 -11.26 -19.63 70.34
CA ILE A 788 -12.44 -20.38 70.78
C ILE A 788 -12.04 -21.68 71.46
N THR A 789 -12.89 -22.21 72.35
CA THR A 789 -12.69 -23.50 73.01
C THR A 789 -13.86 -24.42 72.70
N VAL A 790 -13.56 -25.65 72.29
CA VAL A 790 -14.54 -26.73 72.03
C VAL A 790 -14.27 -27.92 72.93
N ALA A 791 -15.32 -28.61 73.37
CA ALA A 791 -15.24 -29.78 74.24
C ALA A 791 -16.17 -30.90 73.74
N PRO A 792 -15.79 -32.18 73.91
CA PRO A 792 -16.67 -33.29 73.57
C PRO A 792 -17.94 -33.31 74.46
N PRO A 793 -19.05 -33.93 74.00
CA PRO A 793 -20.26 -34.11 74.81
C PRO A 793 -20.03 -35.05 76.01
N ASN A 794 -20.72 -34.77 77.14
CA ASN A 794 -20.68 -35.58 78.38
C ASN A 794 -21.33 -36.96 78.19
N GLN A 795 -20.72 -38.02 78.75
CA GLN A 795 -21.23 -39.40 78.72
C GLN A 795 -21.94 -39.76 80.04
N PRO A 796 -23.08 -40.47 80.01
CA PRO A 796 -23.79 -40.82 81.25
C PRO A 796 -23.03 -41.82 82.15
N PRO A 797 -23.24 -41.77 83.48
CA PRO A 797 -22.62 -42.70 84.41
C PRO A 797 -23.30 -44.08 84.35
N THR A 798 -22.56 -45.13 84.71
CA THR A 798 -23.10 -46.50 84.87
C THR A 798 -23.45 -46.76 86.34
N ALA A 799 -24.74 -46.95 86.64
CA ALA A 799 -25.21 -47.25 87.99
C ALA A 799 -25.00 -48.73 88.38
N ALA A 800 -24.57 -49.00 89.61
CA ALA A 800 -24.48 -50.34 90.18
C ALA A 800 -24.53 -50.32 91.71
N PHE A 801 -25.00 -51.39 92.35
CA PHE A 801 -24.96 -51.53 93.82
C PHE A 801 -25.01 -52.97 94.34
N THR A 802 -24.74 -53.12 95.64
CA THR A 802 -24.91 -54.37 96.42
C THR A 802 -25.78 -54.15 97.66
N SER A 803 -26.36 -55.23 98.21
CA SER A 803 -27.26 -55.19 99.37
C SER A 803 -26.97 -56.28 100.41
N SER A 804 -27.18 -56.00 101.70
CA SER A 804 -27.08 -56.96 102.81
C SER A 804 -28.21 -56.76 103.81
N CYS A 805 -28.84 -57.83 104.31
CA CYS A 805 -30.02 -57.76 105.18
C CYS A 805 -29.94 -58.70 106.39
N ALA A 806 -30.41 -58.22 107.54
CA ALA A 806 -30.56 -58.98 108.78
C ALA A 806 -31.93 -58.68 109.42
N GLY A 807 -32.79 -59.70 109.52
CA GLY A 807 -34.18 -59.52 109.94
C GLY A 807 -34.93 -58.60 108.98
N LEU A 808 -35.46 -57.50 109.50
CA LEU A 808 -36.16 -56.47 108.72
C LEU A 808 -35.26 -55.33 108.24
N ALA A 809 -33.98 -55.27 108.66
CA ALA A 809 -33.06 -54.19 108.32
C ALA A 809 -32.12 -54.58 107.16
N CYS A 810 -31.94 -53.69 106.20
CA CYS A 810 -31.06 -53.84 105.04
C CYS A 810 -30.13 -52.61 104.87
N SER A 811 -28.92 -52.83 104.37
CA SER A 811 -27.98 -51.79 103.94
C SER A 811 -27.62 -51.96 102.46
N PHE A 812 -27.47 -50.84 101.76
CA PHE A 812 -27.16 -50.75 100.33
C PHE A 812 -25.86 -49.97 100.10
N THR A 813 -25.01 -50.45 99.20
CA THR A 813 -23.72 -49.83 98.86
C THR A 813 -23.61 -49.62 97.36
N SER A 814 -23.47 -48.36 96.91
CA SER A 814 -23.26 -48.02 95.50
C SER A 814 -21.85 -48.36 95.04
N THR A 815 -21.74 -48.93 93.84
CA THR A 815 -20.49 -49.23 93.12
C THR A 815 -20.48 -48.62 91.73
N SER A 816 -21.22 -47.53 91.53
CA SER A 816 -21.38 -46.85 90.23
C SER A 816 -20.09 -46.15 89.76
N THR A 817 -19.88 -46.07 88.43
CA THR A 817 -18.71 -45.42 87.80
C THR A 817 -19.12 -44.47 86.67
N ASP A 818 -18.25 -43.53 86.33
CA ASP A 818 -18.47 -42.56 85.25
C ASP A 818 -17.26 -42.54 84.27
N PRO A 819 -17.46 -42.75 82.94
CA PRO A 819 -16.36 -42.86 81.97
C PRO A 819 -15.57 -41.57 81.70
N ASP A 820 -16.19 -40.39 81.77
CA ASP A 820 -15.58 -39.10 81.44
C ASP A 820 -15.65 -38.07 82.57
N GLY A 821 -16.07 -38.52 83.76
CA GLY A 821 -16.19 -37.68 84.93
C GLY A 821 -16.23 -38.44 86.25
N SER A 822 -17.13 -38.03 87.12
CA SER A 822 -17.37 -38.58 88.45
C SER A 822 -18.86 -38.59 88.76
N VAL A 823 -19.32 -39.64 89.46
CA VAL A 823 -20.69 -39.69 89.98
C VAL A 823 -20.88 -38.64 91.08
N ALA A 824 -21.78 -37.69 90.85
CA ALA A 824 -22.03 -36.54 91.70
C ALA A 824 -23.23 -36.69 92.65
N ALA A 825 -24.24 -37.49 92.29
CA ALA A 825 -25.44 -37.69 93.12
C ALA A 825 -26.03 -39.10 93.04
N TRP A 826 -26.73 -39.53 94.09
CA TRP A 826 -27.43 -40.82 94.20
C TRP A 826 -28.89 -40.60 94.58
N SER A 827 -29.78 -41.46 94.07
CA SER A 827 -31.20 -41.51 94.41
C SER A 827 -31.66 -42.96 94.45
N TRP A 828 -32.26 -43.36 95.56
CA TRP A 828 -32.66 -44.71 95.86
C TRP A 828 -34.17 -44.79 96.07
N THR A 829 -34.80 -45.85 95.60
CA THR A 829 -36.13 -46.28 96.04
C THR A 829 -36.02 -47.71 96.54
N VAL A 830 -36.45 -48.01 97.76
CA VAL A 830 -36.23 -49.33 98.38
C VAL A 830 -37.43 -50.28 98.29
N GLY A 831 -38.43 -49.95 97.47
CA GLY A 831 -39.50 -50.87 97.06
C GLY A 831 -40.73 -50.92 97.98
N ASP A 832 -40.73 -50.21 99.11
CA ASP A 832 -41.88 -50.07 100.03
C ASP A 832 -42.42 -48.63 100.09
N GLY A 833 -41.98 -47.77 99.17
CA GLY A 833 -42.32 -46.35 99.11
C GLY A 833 -41.29 -45.42 99.74
N ALA A 834 -40.30 -45.94 100.50
CA ALA A 834 -39.21 -45.12 101.03
C ALA A 834 -38.13 -44.82 99.96
N THR A 835 -37.46 -43.68 100.12
CA THR A 835 -36.41 -43.18 99.23
C THR A 835 -35.19 -42.67 100.00
N SER A 836 -34.02 -42.62 99.37
CA SER A 836 -32.81 -42.01 99.96
C SER A 836 -31.92 -41.35 98.90
N THR A 837 -31.17 -40.32 99.29
CA THR A 837 -30.14 -39.67 98.44
C THR A 837 -28.72 -39.90 98.96
N ALA A 838 -28.57 -40.66 100.05
CA ALA A 838 -27.25 -41.04 100.53
C ALA A 838 -26.57 -41.97 99.52
N GLN A 839 -25.25 -41.88 99.38
CA GLN A 839 -24.49 -42.80 98.51
C GLN A 839 -24.70 -44.27 98.92
N ASN A 840 -24.69 -44.55 100.23
CA ASN A 840 -24.85 -45.90 100.79
C ASN A 840 -25.92 -45.91 101.91
N PRO A 841 -27.22 -46.04 101.59
CA PRO A 841 -28.29 -45.95 102.57
C PRO A 841 -28.55 -47.27 103.31
N SER A 842 -29.23 -47.17 104.45
CA SER A 842 -29.82 -48.32 105.17
C SER A 842 -31.32 -48.11 105.37
N HIS A 843 -32.10 -49.17 105.37
CA HIS A 843 -33.56 -49.13 105.55
C HIS A 843 -34.06 -50.32 106.38
N THR A 844 -35.12 -50.12 107.16
CA THR A 844 -35.79 -51.20 107.91
C THR A 844 -37.25 -51.31 107.48
N TYR A 845 -37.64 -52.48 106.97
CA TYR A 845 -38.99 -52.73 106.47
C TYR A 845 -39.98 -53.01 107.61
N ALA A 846 -41.23 -52.61 107.45
CA ALA A 846 -42.26 -52.81 108.47
C ALA A 846 -42.72 -54.27 108.60
N ALA A 847 -42.57 -55.07 107.53
CA ALA A 847 -42.96 -56.47 107.48
C ALA A 847 -42.03 -57.28 106.56
N GLY A 848 -41.97 -58.59 106.81
CA GLY A 848 -41.28 -59.52 105.91
C GLY A 848 -41.89 -59.51 104.50
N GLY A 849 -41.06 -59.61 103.46
CA GLY A 849 -41.48 -59.53 102.06
C GLY A 849 -40.30 -59.44 101.08
N THR A 850 -40.62 -59.38 99.79
CA THR A 850 -39.66 -59.15 98.69
C THR A 850 -39.83 -57.73 98.16
N TYR A 851 -38.76 -56.95 98.13
CA TYR A 851 -38.75 -55.53 97.75
C TYR A 851 -37.79 -55.29 96.58
N THR A 852 -38.20 -54.46 95.61
CA THR A 852 -37.35 -54.06 94.48
C THR A 852 -36.69 -52.72 94.77
N VAL A 853 -35.37 -52.72 94.78
CA VAL A 853 -34.53 -51.56 95.09
C VAL A 853 -33.98 -51.00 93.81
N ASN A 854 -34.19 -49.71 93.56
CA ASN A 854 -33.64 -49.00 92.42
C ASN A 854 -32.62 -47.95 92.89
N LEU A 855 -31.51 -47.86 92.18
CA LEU A 855 -30.51 -46.80 92.29
C LEU A 855 -30.47 -46.01 90.99
N THR A 856 -30.61 -44.69 91.07
CA THR A 856 -30.29 -43.73 90.00
C THR A 856 -29.07 -42.92 90.44
N VAL A 857 -28.05 -42.83 89.60
CA VAL A 857 -26.89 -41.96 89.85
C VAL A 857 -26.79 -40.88 88.78
N THR A 858 -26.32 -39.69 89.16
CA THR A 858 -26.09 -38.54 88.26
C THR A 858 -24.61 -38.19 88.27
N ASP A 859 -24.01 -37.93 87.12
CA ASP A 859 -22.61 -37.49 87.00
C ASP A 859 -22.44 -35.97 87.24
N ASN A 860 -21.19 -35.50 87.18
CA ASN A 860 -20.86 -34.07 87.29
C ASN A 860 -21.20 -33.25 86.03
N GLY A 861 -21.62 -33.88 84.93
CA GLY A 861 -22.19 -33.25 83.74
C GLY A 861 -23.73 -33.22 83.71
N GLY A 862 -24.39 -33.77 84.73
CA GLY A 862 -25.84 -33.82 84.88
C GLY A 862 -26.53 -35.01 84.18
N ALA A 863 -25.81 -35.92 83.53
CA ALA A 863 -26.42 -37.11 82.93
C ALA A 863 -26.60 -38.23 83.97
N THR A 864 -27.55 -39.15 83.72
CA THR A 864 -28.00 -40.13 84.73
C THR A 864 -27.94 -41.57 84.23
N GLY A 865 -27.65 -42.52 85.14
CA GLY A 865 -27.76 -43.97 84.93
C GLY A 865 -28.54 -44.66 86.05
N THR A 866 -29.11 -45.84 85.79
CA THR A 866 -30.00 -46.57 86.73
C THR A 866 -29.68 -48.06 86.88
N ALA A 867 -29.82 -48.62 88.08
CA ALA A 867 -29.70 -50.05 88.39
C ALA A 867 -30.84 -50.52 89.31
N SER A 868 -31.23 -51.81 89.22
CA SER A 868 -32.33 -52.39 90.01
C SER A 868 -32.02 -53.80 90.48
N HIS A 869 -32.30 -54.11 91.76
CA HIS A 869 -32.13 -55.44 92.37
C HIS A 869 -33.28 -55.79 93.31
N THR A 870 -33.59 -57.07 93.51
CA THR A 870 -34.60 -57.56 94.46
C THR A 870 -33.97 -58.05 95.76
N VAL A 871 -34.65 -57.80 96.89
CA VAL A 871 -34.18 -58.11 98.25
C VAL A 871 -35.32 -58.73 99.09
N ILE A 872 -35.01 -59.71 99.96
CA ILE A 872 -36.00 -60.47 100.75
C ILE A 872 -35.72 -60.32 102.27
N VAL A 873 -36.77 -60.06 103.08
CA VAL A 873 -36.73 -59.91 104.57
C VAL A 873 -37.83 -60.73 105.28
N ALA A 874 -37.67 -61.15 106.55
CA ALA A 874 -38.57 -62.10 107.26
C ALA A 874 -39.10 -61.61 108.66
N PRO A 875 -40.30 -62.03 109.14
CA PRO A 875 -40.93 -61.58 110.42
C PRO A 875 -40.52 -62.36 111.71
N ALA A 876 -40.94 -61.90 112.91
CA ALA A 876 -40.58 -62.43 114.25
C ALA A 876 -41.66 -63.31 114.96
N ASN A 877 -41.24 -64.25 115.85
CA ASN A 877 -42.03 -65.34 116.49
C ASN A 877 -42.72 -64.95 117.84
N SER A 878 -43.88 -65.54 118.18
CA SER A 878 -44.75 -65.30 119.36
C SER A 878 -44.80 -66.49 120.35
N PRO A 879 -45.16 -66.29 121.64
CA PRO A 879 -45.23 -67.37 122.63
C PRO A 879 -46.63 -68.01 122.78
N PRO A 880 -46.71 -69.30 123.20
CA PRO A 880 -47.99 -70.02 123.41
C PRO A 880 -48.73 -69.62 124.70
N THR A 881 -50.06 -69.79 124.71
CA THR A 881 -50.95 -69.54 125.87
C THR A 881 -51.42 -70.86 126.50
N ALA A 882 -51.17 -71.04 127.81
CA ALA A 882 -51.53 -72.26 128.55
C ALA A 882 -52.96 -72.23 129.15
N SER A 883 -53.72 -73.32 129.02
CA SER A 883 -55.09 -73.46 129.53
C SER A 883 -55.49 -74.93 129.78
N PHE A 884 -56.45 -75.20 130.67
CA PHE A 884 -56.95 -76.56 130.92
C PHE A 884 -58.37 -76.65 131.46
N THR A 885 -58.97 -77.83 131.35
CA THR A 885 -60.21 -78.23 132.05
C THR A 885 -59.94 -79.41 132.98
N ARG A 886 -60.79 -79.64 133.98
CA ARG A 886 -60.65 -80.77 134.92
C ARG A 886 -61.99 -81.44 135.20
N THR A 887 -61.94 -82.75 135.44
CA THR A 887 -63.09 -83.55 135.87
C THR A 887 -62.67 -84.44 137.03
N CYS A 888 -63.40 -84.43 138.15
CA CYS A 888 -63.04 -85.19 139.35
C CYS A 888 -64.15 -86.17 139.74
N THR A 889 -63.75 -87.40 140.08
CA THR A 889 -64.65 -88.44 140.62
C THR A 889 -64.03 -89.01 141.90
N GLY A 890 -64.69 -88.80 143.04
CA GLY A 890 -64.06 -89.05 144.35
C GLY A 890 -62.83 -88.16 144.55
N LEU A 891 -61.70 -88.76 144.92
CA LEU A 891 -60.43 -88.05 145.15
C LEU A 891 -59.55 -87.94 143.89
N THR A 892 -59.95 -88.51 142.76
CA THR A 892 -59.17 -88.49 141.51
C THR A 892 -59.69 -87.41 140.57
N CYS A 893 -58.80 -86.54 140.10
CA CYS A 893 -59.05 -85.52 139.09
C CYS A 893 -58.23 -85.79 137.83
N SER A 894 -58.89 -85.82 136.68
CA SER A 894 -58.26 -85.83 135.36
C SER A 894 -58.26 -84.43 134.76
N PHE A 895 -57.11 -83.97 134.30
CA PHE A 895 -56.89 -82.67 133.66
C PHE A 895 -56.72 -82.86 132.15
N THR A 896 -57.31 -81.97 131.35
CA THR A 896 -57.15 -81.96 129.89
C THR A 896 -56.65 -80.58 129.45
N SER A 897 -55.49 -80.53 128.81
CA SER A 897 -54.92 -79.30 128.25
C SER A 897 -55.80 -78.77 127.13
N THR A 898 -56.07 -77.46 127.17
CA THR A 898 -56.66 -76.68 126.08
C THR A 898 -55.74 -75.53 125.61
N SER A 899 -54.43 -75.61 125.92
CA SER A 899 -53.41 -74.65 125.49
C SER A 899 -53.32 -74.50 123.96
N THR A 900 -53.02 -73.30 123.48
CA THR A 900 -52.88 -72.96 122.04
C THR A 900 -51.64 -72.11 121.77
N ASP A 901 -51.11 -72.17 120.54
CA ASP A 901 -49.98 -71.36 120.08
C ASP A 901 -50.40 -70.56 118.82
N PRO A 902 -50.38 -69.22 118.84
CA PRO A 902 -50.93 -68.41 117.74
C PRO A 902 -50.18 -68.49 116.41
N ASP A 903 -48.87 -68.78 116.43
CA ASP A 903 -48.02 -68.85 115.24
C ASP A 903 -47.26 -70.17 115.12
N GLY A 904 -47.68 -71.18 115.89
CA GLY A 904 -47.08 -72.49 115.90
C GLY A 904 -48.00 -73.58 116.47
N SER A 905 -47.38 -74.56 117.12
CA SER A 905 -48.08 -75.62 117.83
C SER A 905 -47.40 -75.83 119.19
N VAL A 906 -48.19 -76.04 120.24
CA VAL A 906 -47.66 -76.25 121.59
C VAL A 906 -46.94 -77.60 121.64
N VAL A 907 -45.62 -77.60 121.81
CA VAL A 907 -44.79 -78.81 121.78
C VAL A 907 -44.45 -79.39 123.17
N GLY A 908 -44.91 -78.80 124.27
CA GLY A 908 -44.63 -79.31 125.63
C GLY A 908 -45.55 -78.75 126.74
N TRP A 909 -45.76 -79.54 127.80
CA TRP A 909 -46.61 -79.22 128.95
C TRP A 909 -45.90 -79.48 130.28
N SER A 910 -46.21 -78.68 131.29
CA SER A 910 -45.76 -78.86 132.67
C SER A 910 -46.88 -78.46 133.62
N TRP A 911 -47.18 -79.31 134.59
CA TRP A 911 -48.29 -79.20 135.52
C TRP A 911 -47.79 -79.26 136.96
N THR A 912 -48.32 -78.39 137.82
CA THR A 912 -48.24 -78.49 139.28
C THR A 912 -49.65 -78.76 139.80
N LEU A 913 -49.85 -79.85 140.52
CA LEU A 913 -51.19 -80.37 140.84
C LEU A 913 -51.73 -79.88 142.19
N GLY A 914 -51.01 -78.96 142.84
CA GLY A 914 -51.45 -78.26 144.06
C GLY A 914 -51.24 -78.98 145.39
N ASP A 915 -50.75 -80.23 145.38
CA ASP A 915 -50.37 -81.00 146.59
C ASP A 915 -48.87 -81.39 146.62
N GLY A 916 -48.08 -80.75 145.77
CA GLY A 916 -46.65 -81.03 145.58
C GLY A 916 -46.34 -82.02 144.45
N ALA A 917 -47.34 -82.72 143.88
CA ALA A 917 -47.14 -83.54 142.70
C ALA A 917 -47.06 -82.69 141.41
N THR A 918 -46.30 -83.18 140.43
CA THR A 918 -46.16 -82.57 139.10
C THR A 918 -46.38 -83.60 137.99
N ALA A 919 -46.71 -83.13 136.79
CA ALA A 919 -46.82 -83.96 135.60
C ALA A 919 -46.37 -83.20 134.34
N THR A 920 -45.92 -83.90 133.31
CA THR A 920 -45.55 -83.33 132.00
C THR A 920 -46.37 -83.89 130.84
N ALA A 921 -47.25 -84.87 131.13
CA ALA A 921 -48.20 -85.38 130.15
C ALA A 921 -49.17 -84.28 129.72
N GLN A 922 -49.60 -84.28 128.46
CA GLN A 922 -50.57 -83.31 127.96
C GLN A 922 -51.89 -83.32 128.75
N ASN A 923 -52.35 -84.49 129.20
CA ASN A 923 -53.61 -84.67 129.94
C ASN A 923 -53.40 -85.59 131.17
N PRO A 924 -52.88 -85.10 132.30
CA PRO A 924 -52.57 -85.93 133.46
C PRO A 924 -53.80 -86.26 134.32
N SER A 925 -53.73 -87.35 135.07
CA SER A 925 -54.71 -87.71 136.11
C SER A 925 -54.00 -87.83 137.45
N HIS A 926 -54.60 -87.29 138.52
CA HIS A 926 -54.02 -87.28 139.86
C HIS A 926 -55.05 -87.58 140.94
N THR A 927 -54.67 -88.37 141.95
CA THR A 927 -55.54 -88.74 143.07
C THR A 927 -55.03 -88.11 144.36
N TYR A 928 -55.82 -87.22 144.95
CA TYR A 928 -55.49 -86.51 146.18
C TYR A 928 -55.69 -87.40 147.41
N ALA A 929 -54.85 -87.24 148.43
CA ALA A 929 -54.89 -88.08 149.64
C ALA A 929 -56.12 -87.83 150.54
N ALA A 930 -56.74 -86.65 150.44
CA ALA A 930 -57.94 -86.27 151.18
C ALA A 930 -58.76 -85.23 150.40
N GLY A 931 -60.03 -85.04 150.77
CA GLY A 931 -60.86 -84.00 150.16
C GLY A 931 -60.38 -82.60 150.57
N GLY A 932 -60.18 -81.69 149.61
CA GLY A 932 -59.68 -80.34 149.85
C GLY A 932 -59.69 -79.48 148.58
N THR A 933 -59.26 -78.21 148.71
CA THR A 933 -59.03 -77.32 147.57
C THR A 933 -57.53 -77.30 147.26
N TYR A 934 -57.17 -77.62 146.02
CA TYR A 934 -55.79 -77.65 145.52
C TYR A 934 -55.67 -76.63 144.39
N THR A 935 -54.65 -75.78 144.44
CA THR A 935 -54.41 -74.66 143.52
C THR A 935 -53.08 -74.80 142.82
#